data_AF-A0A853J8R2-F1
#
_entry.id   AF-A0A853J8R2-F1
#
_cell.length_a   1.000
_cell.length_b   1.000
_cell.length_c   1.000
_cell.angle_alpha   90.00
_cell.angle_beta   90.00
_cell.angle_gamma   90.00
#
_symmetry.space_group_name_H-M   'P 1'
#
loop_
_entity.id
_entity.type
_entity.pdbx_description
1 polymer ?
#
loop_
_entity_poly.entity_id
_entity_poly.type
_entity_poly.pdbx_seq_one_letter_code
_entity_poly.pdbx_strand_id
1 'polypeptide(L)'
;MHARAALLSIACLAVPVAWAQPGGLVPKQLSGPPEEFAAVRAPDPADAAILSKSALLPVEFGESDLWRGRLPVEGAQARLLVFGGAGRWQLELQQDARAGVPARQAPSGRAGRSWLGIEAAGRPARRYEFEGLEGGEWTLQLRAAPGDAERRGYVLVEGDARTRLASWQSHRRQLVGERIGLTALLTSEDGDRARSGHDAGAIVEASLRVIDPDGAARTWPMADDGRGADGAAGDGLYAGAFVPDRPGTWIAQVTIRGRDDRGNPVLRSAEHVLPVLERGLRIADDRAVATAAEPGRLSIAVPVALDRGAPSRYRVTGEVWGSDDAGNPVPVAWVGGMVAPEGGRLPIGLDARWVQRAGALPPFELRALRIEDPDHFVPLAAAARMPLALPSLPPAKSAAAVAIDDTMRMGPRPATLRVADDKANGGRLLLVHGYCSAGVWPEQQFASASSFIDAHQNRSHDQFAQLLGAFGAGWDSFGTVAHSQGGAAALHLYAYYWSGLDNASGARLMQSVGTPYQGTNLSGIIATIGSWFGVACGSNSNMTYSGASAWLAGVPGWARAQVNYHTTSFSTAWYRWDYCHMASDLVLDDPEDGTVERASGQLPGAINRGHATGQCHTTGMRDPAQYLDAGRNATMNANAAR
;
A
#
# COMPACT_ATOMS: atom_id res chain seq x y z
N MET A 1 8.54 70.18 4.62
CA MET A 1 8.11 69.99 6.03
C MET A 1 7.03 68.93 6.07
N HIS A 2 7.10 68.06 7.06
CA HIS A 2 6.54 66.71 7.09
C HIS A 2 5.00 66.62 7.12
N ALA A 3 4.46 65.63 6.41
CA ALA A 3 3.32 64.84 6.88
C ALA A 3 3.51 63.39 6.43
N ARG A 4 3.80 62.51 7.39
CA ARG A 4 3.89 61.05 7.23
C ARG A 4 2.48 60.48 7.31
N ALA A 5 2.03 59.76 6.28
CA ALA A 5 0.91 58.84 6.38
C ALA A 5 1.47 57.42 6.51
N ALA A 6 1.24 56.80 7.67
CA ALA A 6 1.54 55.40 7.92
C ALA A 6 0.40 54.53 7.39
N LEU A 7 0.69 53.69 6.40
CA LEU A 7 -0.18 52.58 5.99
C LEU A 7 0.27 51.33 6.74
N LEU A 8 -0.50 50.97 7.76
CA LEU A 8 -0.38 49.69 8.45
C LEU A 8 -0.76 48.57 7.47
N SER A 9 0.21 47.76 7.06
CA SER A 9 -0.05 46.50 6.36
C SER A 9 -0.47 45.45 7.40
N ILE A 10 -1.73 45.03 7.35
CA ILE A 10 -2.21 43.88 8.12
C ILE A 10 -1.67 42.62 7.45
N ALA A 11 -0.63 42.05 8.04
CA ALA A 11 -0.17 40.71 7.70
C ALA A 11 -1.21 39.69 8.22
N CYS A 12 -1.89 39.01 7.31
CA CYS A 12 -2.71 37.84 7.62
C CYS A 12 -1.79 36.70 8.08
N LEU A 13 -1.58 36.60 9.40
CA LEU A 13 -1.04 35.41 10.05
C LEU A 13 -2.06 34.27 9.89
N ALA A 14 -1.72 33.28 9.07
CA ALA A 14 -2.42 32.00 9.04
C ALA A 14 -2.22 31.31 10.39
N VAL A 15 -3.26 31.34 11.24
CA VAL A 15 -3.30 30.58 12.47
C VAL A 15 -3.60 29.12 12.10
N PRO A 16 -2.74 28.14 12.43
CA PRO A 16 -3.11 26.75 12.30
C PRO A 16 -4.26 26.50 13.27
N VAL A 17 -5.43 26.16 12.73
CA VAL A 17 -6.55 25.68 13.54
C VAL A 17 -6.09 24.36 14.16
N ALA A 18 -5.71 24.38 15.43
CA ALA A 18 -5.52 23.18 16.21
C ALA A 18 -6.92 22.59 16.45
N TRP A 19 -7.26 21.55 15.71
CA TRP A 19 -8.44 20.74 15.98
C TRP A 19 -8.21 20.09 17.35
N ALA A 20 -8.92 20.56 18.38
CA ALA A 20 -8.98 19.87 19.65
C ALA A 20 -9.48 18.45 19.38
N GLN A 21 -8.70 17.43 19.76
CA GLN A 21 -9.08 16.03 19.59
C GLN A 21 -10.34 15.79 20.45
N PRO A 22 -11.53 15.58 19.86
CA PRO A 22 -12.64 15.03 20.61
C PRO A 22 -12.22 13.62 21.07
N GLY A 23 -12.86 13.06 22.10
CA GLY A 23 -12.61 11.67 22.50
C GLY A 23 -12.55 10.77 21.27
N GLY A 24 -11.44 10.02 21.12
CA GLY A 24 -11.13 9.30 19.89
C GLY A 24 -12.24 8.35 19.45
N LEU A 25 -12.31 8.04 18.16
CA LEU A 25 -13.33 7.13 17.61
C LEU A 25 -13.31 5.79 18.37
N VAL A 26 -14.50 5.29 18.69
CA VAL A 26 -14.66 4.03 19.42
C VAL A 26 -14.40 2.85 18.46
N PRO A 27 -13.42 1.98 18.73
CA PRO A 27 -13.17 0.83 17.88
C PRO A 27 -14.31 -0.19 17.91
N LYS A 28 -14.52 -0.86 16.77
CA LYS A 28 -15.40 -2.02 16.64
C LYS A 28 -14.75 -3.26 17.24
N GLN A 29 -15.57 -4.11 17.85
CA GLN A 29 -15.17 -5.43 18.32
C GLN A 29 -15.49 -6.45 17.24
N LEU A 30 -14.52 -6.73 16.40
CA LEU A 30 -14.75 -7.52 15.20
C LEU A 30 -14.77 -9.00 15.50
N SER A 31 -15.73 -9.70 14.90
CA SER A 31 -15.68 -11.14 14.78
C SER A 31 -16.47 -11.64 13.58
N GLY A 32 -16.19 -12.85 13.15
CA GLY A 32 -16.90 -13.46 12.03
C GLY A 32 -16.78 -14.98 12.03
N PRO A 33 -17.55 -15.63 11.16
CA PRO A 33 -17.73 -17.07 11.21
C PRO A 33 -16.50 -17.81 10.65
N PRO A 34 -16.36 -19.12 10.93
CA PRO A 34 -15.21 -19.92 10.50
C PRO A 34 -14.90 -19.94 9.00
N GLU A 35 -15.92 -19.76 8.15
CA GLU A 35 -15.77 -19.74 6.70
C GLU A 35 -14.89 -18.57 6.21
N GLU A 36 -14.70 -17.56 7.06
CA GLU A 36 -13.87 -16.38 6.78
C GLU A 36 -12.40 -16.54 7.26
N PHE A 37 -12.01 -17.64 7.91
CA PHE A 37 -10.66 -17.80 8.49
C PHE A 37 -9.53 -17.59 7.48
N ALA A 38 -9.68 -18.16 6.29
CA ALA A 38 -8.68 -18.01 5.23
C ALA A 38 -8.45 -16.55 4.85
N ALA A 39 -9.51 -15.72 4.84
CA ALA A 39 -9.46 -14.32 4.42
C ALA A 39 -8.81 -13.40 5.47
N VAL A 40 -8.71 -13.82 6.74
CA VAL A 40 -8.15 -13.01 7.84
C VAL A 40 -6.74 -13.44 8.28
N ARG A 41 -6.23 -14.53 7.69
CA ARG A 41 -4.87 -15.01 7.92
C ARG A 41 -3.84 -14.03 7.38
N ALA A 42 -2.62 -14.15 7.89
CA ALA A 42 -1.49 -13.41 7.35
C ALA A 42 -1.34 -13.78 5.86
N PRO A 43 -1.29 -12.80 4.94
CA PRO A 43 -1.04 -13.09 3.53
C PRO A 43 0.37 -13.63 3.35
N ASP A 44 0.53 -14.50 2.36
CA ASP A 44 1.84 -14.90 1.88
C ASP A 44 2.48 -13.67 1.21
N PRO A 45 3.70 -13.26 1.62
CA PRO A 45 4.39 -12.16 0.94
C PRO A 45 4.55 -12.35 -0.57
N ALA A 46 4.65 -13.60 -1.06
CA ALA A 46 4.79 -13.88 -2.49
C ALA A 46 3.55 -13.48 -3.31
N ASP A 47 2.35 -13.54 -2.71
CA ASP A 47 1.10 -13.11 -3.36
C ASP A 47 1.09 -11.60 -3.65
N ALA A 48 1.95 -10.84 -2.97
CA ALA A 48 2.10 -9.40 -3.13
C ALA A 48 3.44 -9.02 -3.80
N ALA A 49 4.01 -9.94 -4.59
CA ALA A 49 5.25 -9.70 -5.31
C ALA A 49 5.14 -8.51 -6.26
N ILE A 50 6.19 -7.69 -6.29
CA ILE A 50 6.38 -6.69 -7.34
C ILE A 50 6.78 -7.43 -8.60
N LEU A 51 6.01 -7.26 -9.68
CA LEU A 51 6.37 -7.68 -11.04
C LEU A 51 6.89 -6.46 -11.79
N SER A 52 8.21 -6.40 -12.00
CA SER A 52 8.85 -5.25 -12.63
C SER A 52 9.37 -5.59 -14.03
N LYS A 53 9.04 -4.73 -14.99
CA LYS A 53 9.56 -4.75 -16.38
C LYS A 53 10.67 -3.73 -16.62
N SER A 54 11.07 -2.96 -15.60
CA SER A 54 12.04 -1.87 -15.73
C SER A 54 13.15 -1.97 -14.70
N ALA A 55 14.15 -1.10 -14.83
CA ALA A 55 15.24 -0.97 -13.86
C ALA A 55 15.51 0.50 -13.52
N LEU A 56 15.55 0.81 -12.23
CA LEU A 56 15.90 2.12 -11.68
C LEU A 56 17.34 2.08 -11.17
N LEU A 57 18.25 2.73 -11.89
CA LEU A 57 19.68 2.68 -11.60
C LEU A 57 20.13 3.94 -10.84
N PRO A 58 20.81 3.79 -9.69
CA PRO A 58 21.43 4.92 -9.02
C PRO A 58 22.61 5.46 -9.83
N VAL A 59 22.66 6.77 -9.99
CA VAL A 59 23.77 7.53 -10.57
C VAL A 59 24.37 8.39 -9.47
N GLU A 60 25.63 8.13 -9.16
CA GLU A 60 26.43 8.97 -8.25
C GLU A 60 27.71 9.36 -8.99
N PHE A 61 27.88 10.65 -9.22
CA PHE A 61 29.14 11.18 -9.75
C PHE A 61 30.15 11.22 -8.61
N GLY A 62 31.29 10.55 -8.81
CA GLY A 62 32.44 10.69 -7.92
C GLY A 62 33.17 12.02 -8.16
N GLU A 63 34.49 12.01 -8.02
CA GLU A 63 35.32 13.16 -8.38
C GLU A 63 35.29 13.49 -9.88
N SER A 64 34.91 12.50 -10.71
CA SER A 64 34.70 12.68 -12.14
C SER A 64 33.30 13.23 -12.43
N ASP A 65 33.22 14.13 -13.40
CA ASP A 65 31.95 14.57 -14.01
C ASP A 65 31.35 13.50 -14.95
N LEU A 66 31.93 12.30 -15.03
CA LEU A 66 31.49 11.21 -15.89
C LEU A 66 31.04 10.01 -15.06
N TRP A 67 29.80 9.57 -15.29
CA TRP A 67 29.29 8.29 -14.82
C TRP A 67 29.09 7.35 -16.00
N ARG A 68 29.34 6.05 -15.79
CA ARG A 68 29.13 4.99 -16.80
C ARG A 68 28.33 3.83 -16.20
N GLY A 69 27.35 3.36 -16.95
CA GLY A 69 26.56 2.18 -16.59
C GLY A 69 26.33 1.29 -17.80
N ARG A 70 26.23 -0.03 -17.58
CA ARG A 70 25.88 -0.99 -18.63
C ARG A 70 24.37 -1.15 -18.70
N LEU A 71 23.79 -1.05 -19.88
CA LEU A 71 22.36 -1.18 -20.15
C LEU A 71 22.11 -2.26 -21.20
N PRO A 72 21.25 -3.24 -20.92
CA PRO A 72 20.74 -4.09 -21.97
C PRO A 72 19.74 -3.31 -22.83
N VAL A 73 19.85 -3.49 -24.14
CA VAL A 73 18.84 -3.12 -25.12
C VAL A 73 18.21 -4.42 -25.61
N GLU A 74 16.96 -4.64 -25.24
CA GLU A 74 16.26 -5.93 -25.44
C GLU A 74 15.54 -6.02 -26.80
N GLY A 75 15.65 -4.98 -27.62
CA GLY A 75 15.06 -4.92 -28.96
C GLY A 75 15.72 -3.87 -29.84
N ALA A 76 14.94 -3.23 -30.72
CA ALA A 76 15.42 -2.17 -31.60
C ALA A 76 15.28 -0.76 -31.01
N GLN A 77 14.76 -0.66 -29.78
CA GLN A 77 14.44 0.60 -29.11
C GLN A 77 14.97 0.58 -27.67
N ALA A 78 15.31 1.77 -27.16
CA ALA A 78 15.59 1.97 -25.75
C ALA A 78 14.93 3.26 -25.27
N ARG A 79 14.16 3.17 -24.18
CA ARG A 79 13.53 4.31 -23.51
C ARG A 79 14.11 4.48 -22.12
N LEU A 80 14.50 5.72 -21.81
CA LEU A 80 15.16 6.07 -20.56
C LEU A 80 14.53 7.34 -19.97
N LEU A 81 14.40 7.39 -18.66
CA LEU A 81 14.17 8.62 -17.90
C LEU A 81 15.35 8.90 -16.99
N VAL A 82 15.86 10.13 -17.06
CA VAL A 82 16.93 10.62 -16.19
C VAL A 82 16.36 11.61 -15.20
N PHE A 83 16.48 11.28 -13.91
CA PHE A 83 16.12 12.11 -12.76
C PHE A 83 17.41 12.70 -12.18
N GLY A 84 17.73 13.96 -12.46
CA GLY A 84 18.93 14.62 -11.93
C GLY A 84 19.45 15.76 -12.79
N GLY A 85 20.37 16.54 -12.22
CA GLY A 85 21.06 17.67 -12.87
C GLY A 85 20.18 18.86 -13.24
N ALA A 86 18.98 19.00 -12.68
CA ALA A 86 17.92 19.87 -13.22
C ALA A 86 17.73 19.72 -14.75
N GLY A 87 18.01 18.51 -15.29
CA GLY A 87 18.00 18.24 -16.72
C GLY A 87 19.24 18.72 -17.48
N ARG A 88 20.37 19.01 -16.83
CA ARG A 88 21.61 19.49 -17.49
C ARG A 88 22.61 18.38 -17.81
N TRP A 89 22.39 17.17 -17.32
CA TRP A 89 23.27 16.05 -17.64
C TRP A 89 23.20 15.72 -19.14
N GLN A 90 24.36 15.49 -19.74
CA GLN A 90 24.47 15.01 -21.11
C GLN A 90 24.47 13.49 -21.11
N LEU A 91 23.77 12.89 -22.06
CA LEU A 91 23.61 11.45 -22.18
C LEU A 91 24.18 10.99 -23.52
N GLU A 92 25.05 9.99 -23.47
CA GLU A 92 25.54 9.27 -24.64
C GLU A 92 25.32 7.76 -24.45
N LEU A 93 24.94 7.07 -25.51
CA LEU A 93 24.78 5.61 -25.52
C LEU A 93 25.72 5.02 -26.59
N GLN A 94 26.54 4.06 -26.20
CA GLN A 94 27.57 3.45 -27.06
C GLN A 94 27.51 1.93 -26.96
N GLN A 95 27.50 1.24 -28.09
CA GLN A 95 27.58 -0.22 -28.14
C GLN A 95 29.02 -0.64 -27.93
N ASP A 96 29.25 -1.56 -26.99
CA ASP A 96 30.59 -2.09 -26.75
C ASP A 96 31.06 -2.89 -27.98
N ALA A 97 32.34 -2.79 -28.32
CA ALA A 97 32.92 -3.55 -29.43
C ALA A 97 32.80 -5.06 -29.16
N ARG A 98 32.37 -5.82 -30.18
CA ARG A 98 32.28 -7.29 -30.14
C ARG A 98 33.24 -7.88 -31.18
N ALA A 99 33.55 -9.18 -31.08
CA ALA A 99 34.45 -9.82 -32.04
C ALA A 99 33.95 -9.63 -33.48
N GLY A 100 34.68 -8.85 -34.27
CA GLY A 100 34.34 -8.52 -35.67
C GLY A 100 33.36 -7.34 -35.86
N VAL A 101 32.88 -6.69 -34.80
CA VAL A 101 31.95 -5.54 -34.87
C VAL A 101 32.52 -4.36 -34.08
N PRO A 102 32.82 -3.22 -34.74
CA PRO A 102 33.36 -2.03 -34.05
C PRO A 102 32.32 -1.41 -33.11
N ALA A 103 32.80 -0.71 -32.08
CA ALA A 103 31.94 0.07 -31.20
C ALA A 103 31.13 1.11 -32.01
N ARG A 104 29.84 1.24 -31.71
CA ARG A 104 28.93 2.11 -32.44
C ARG A 104 28.24 3.07 -31.48
N GLN A 105 28.25 4.36 -31.80
CA GLN A 105 27.45 5.33 -31.06
C GLN A 105 25.99 5.22 -31.50
N ALA A 106 25.07 5.26 -30.53
CA ALA A 106 23.65 5.29 -30.83
C ALA A 106 23.33 6.55 -31.67
N PRO A 107 22.37 6.46 -32.61
CA PRO A 107 21.86 7.65 -33.29
C PRO A 107 21.32 8.64 -32.25
N SER A 108 21.32 9.94 -32.61
CA SER A 108 20.79 10.99 -31.73
C SER A 108 19.35 10.68 -31.32
N GLY A 109 19.17 10.30 -30.06
CA GLY A 109 17.87 9.97 -29.52
C GLY A 109 16.96 11.20 -29.42
N ARG A 110 15.64 10.99 -29.44
CA ARG A 110 14.68 12.05 -29.14
C ARG A 110 14.75 12.36 -27.65
N ALA A 111 15.02 13.61 -27.30
CA ALA A 111 15.05 14.06 -25.92
C ALA A 111 13.87 14.99 -25.63
N GLY A 112 13.26 14.83 -24.45
CA GLY A 112 12.11 15.63 -24.02
C GLY A 112 12.05 15.83 -22.52
N ARG A 113 11.27 16.81 -22.08
CA ARG A 113 10.94 16.94 -20.65
C ARG A 113 9.88 15.90 -20.29
N SER A 114 10.01 15.35 -19.09
CA SER A 114 9.04 14.45 -18.49
C SER A 114 8.96 14.72 -16.99
N TRP A 115 8.14 13.94 -16.30
CA TRP A 115 7.79 14.08 -14.89
C TRP A 115 7.46 12.70 -14.32
N LEU A 116 7.51 12.47 -13.02
CA LEU A 116 7.02 11.22 -12.41
C LEU A 116 6.34 11.53 -11.08
N GLY A 117 5.16 10.97 -10.84
CA GLY A 117 4.35 11.21 -9.65
C GLY A 117 3.26 12.27 -9.86
N ILE A 118 2.47 12.50 -8.82
CA ILE A 118 1.27 13.35 -8.86
C ILE A 118 1.49 14.66 -8.09
N GLU A 119 0.94 15.75 -8.62
CA GLU A 119 0.93 17.09 -7.98
C GLU A 119 2.27 17.45 -7.31
N ALA A 120 2.25 17.75 -6.01
CA ALA A 120 3.42 18.13 -5.23
C ALA A 120 4.44 16.99 -5.06
N ALA A 121 3.99 15.72 -5.06
CA ALA A 121 4.88 14.55 -4.95
C ALA A 121 5.69 14.27 -6.22
N GLY A 122 5.43 15.01 -7.29
CA GLY A 122 6.06 14.75 -8.55
C GLY A 122 7.51 15.24 -8.68
N ARG A 123 8.26 14.60 -9.58
CA ARG A 123 9.66 14.91 -9.87
C ARG A 123 9.92 15.09 -11.36
N PRO A 124 10.62 16.16 -11.79
CA PRO A 124 10.97 16.36 -13.18
C PRO A 124 12.00 15.34 -13.65
N ALA A 125 11.90 14.93 -14.91
CA ALA A 125 12.83 14.03 -15.57
C ALA A 125 13.13 14.49 -17.00
N ARG A 126 14.21 13.96 -17.58
CA ARG A 126 14.45 14.02 -19.02
C ARG A 126 14.23 12.65 -19.64
N ARG A 127 13.38 12.60 -20.66
CA ARG A 127 13.14 11.44 -21.52
C ARG A 127 14.21 11.38 -22.59
N TYR A 128 14.69 10.17 -22.87
CA TYR A 128 15.50 9.84 -24.03
C TYR A 128 14.92 8.60 -24.71
N GLU A 129 14.78 8.67 -26.03
CA GLU A 129 14.32 7.56 -26.84
C GLU A 129 15.27 7.32 -27.99
N PHE A 130 15.67 6.06 -28.13
CA PHE A 130 16.53 5.60 -29.20
C PHE A 130 15.77 4.57 -30.03
N GLU A 131 15.92 4.65 -31.34
CA GLU A 131 15.35 3.73 -32.32
C GLU A 131 16.45 3.20 -33.23
N GLY A 132 16.20 2.05 -33.88
CA GLY A 132 17.16 1.43 -34.79
C GLY A 132 18.42 0.90 -34.09
N LEU A 133 18.30 0.58 -32.79
CA LEU A 133 19.38 -0.04 -32.04
C LEU A 133 19.49 -1.54 -32.37
N GLU A 134 20.67 -2.09 -32.15
CA GLU A 134 20.87 -3.53 -32.12
C GLU A 134 20.74 -4.05 -30.69
N GLY A 135 20.17 -5.24 -30.55
CA GLY A 135 20.02 -5.90 -29.27
C GLY A 135 21.37 -6.23 -28.59
N GLY A 136 21.36 -6.17 -27.26
CA GLY A 136 22.44 -6.62 -26.38
C GLY A 136 22.96 -5.53 -25.45
N GLU A 137 24.19 -5.66 -24.98
CA GLU A 137 24.78 -4.71 -24.02
C GLU A 137 25.28 -3.42 -24.68
N TRP A 138 24.93 -2.29 -24.05
CA TRP A 138 25.35 -0.94 -24.38
C TRP A 138 25.90 -0.24 -23.13
N THR A 139 26.85 0.67 -23.30
CA THR A 139 27.36 1.55 -22.27
C THR A 139 26.62 2.90 -22.33
N LEU A 140 25.90 3.22 -21.26
CA LEU A 140 25.35 4.54 -21.00
C LEU A 140 26.42 5.41 -20.32
N GLN A 141 26.68 6.58 -20.89
CA GLN A 141 27.53 7.60 -20.29
C GLN A 141 26.69 8.82 -19.95
N LEU A 142 26.77 9.24 -18.68
CA LEU A 142 26.19 10.49 -18.22
C LEU A 142 27.30 11.45 -17.86
N ARG A 143 27.19 12.69 -18.31
CA ARG A 143 28.13 13.75 -17.96
C ARG A 143 27.43 14.88 -17.23
N ALA A 144 27.86 15.15 -16.00
CA ALA A 144 27.42 16.31 -15.24
C ALA A 144 27.94 17.59 -15.90
N ALA A 145 27.16 18.68 -15.83
CA ALA A 145 27.64 19.97 -16.29
C ALA A 145 28.69 20.52 -15.30
N PRO A 146 29.71 21.28 -15.75
CA PRO A 146 30.65 21.94 -14.85
C PRO A 146 29.91 22.80 -13.83
N GLY A 147 30.22 22.62 -12.54
CA GLY A 147 29.56 23.36 -11.45
C GLY A 147 28.13 22.90 -11.13
N ASP A 148 27.66 21.77 -11.66
CA ASP A 148 26.37 21.19 -11.26
C ASP A 148 26.44 20.73 -9.80
N ALA A 149 25.56 21.31 -8.98
CA ALA A 149 25.45 20.98 -7.55
C ALA A 149 24.76 19.63 -7.33
N GLU A 150 23.95 19.17 -8.30
CA GLU A 150 23.23 17.91 -8.24
C GLU A 150 24.09 16.80 -8.87
N ARG A 151 24.83 16.10 -8.00
CA ARG A 151 25.79 15.02 -8.35
C ARG A 151 25.22 13.61 -8.15
N ARG A 152 23.93 13.50 -7.84
CA ARG A 152 23.22 12.22 -7.64
C ARG A 152 21.89 12.24 -8.35
N GLY A 153 21.42 11.07 -8.78
CA GLY A 153 20.15 10.94 -9.47
C GLY A 153 19.91 9.58 -10.07
N TYR A 154 18.75 9.33 -10.67
CA TYR A 154 18.38 7.99 -11.12
C TYR A 154 18.21 7.92 -12.63
N VAL A 155 18.47 6.75 -13.19
CA VAL A 155 18.10 6.41 -14.57
C VAL A 155 17.09 5.28 -14.51
N LEU A 156 15.86 5.54 -14.92
CA LEU A 156 14.85 4.50 -15.13
C LEU A 156 14.94 4.02 -16.58
N VAL A 157 15.08 2.71 -16.73
CA VAL A 157 15.29 2.02 -18.01
C VAL A 157 14.13 1.08 -18.26
N GLU A 158 13.56 1.18 -19.45
CA GLU A 158 12.57 0.20 -19.90
C GLU A 158 13.21 -1.14 -20.29
N GLY A 159 12.57 -2.24 -19.92
CA GLY A 159 12.84 -3.57 -20.48
C GLY A 159 11.64 -4.16 -21.22
N ASP A 160 11.85 -5.28 -21.89
CA ASP A 160 10.77 -6.03 -22.54
C ASP A 160 9.81 -6.59 -21.49
N ALA A 161 8.51 -6.26 -21.62
CA ALA A 161 7.46 -6.68 -20.71
C ALA A 161 7.27 -8.21 -20.65
N ARG A 162 7.76 -8.97 -21.64
CA ARG A 162 7.73 -10.43 -21.63
C ARG A 162 8.60 -11.03 -20.54
N THR A 163 9.66 -10.35 -20.11
CA THR A 163 10.56 -10.83 -19.05
C THR A 163 10.52 -9.85 -17.89
N ARG A 164 10.08 -10.32 -16.72
CA ARG A 164 9.89 -9.50 -15.53
C ARG A 164 10.71 -10.04 -14.37
N LEU A 165 11.02 -9.14 -13.44
CA LEU A 165 11.51 -9.51 -12.12
C LEU A 165 10.31 -9.64 -11.19
N ALA A 166 10.14 -10.79 -10.56
CA ALA A 166 9.27 -10.94 -9.41
C ALA A 166 10.10 -10.77 -8.13
N SER A 167 9.68 -9.90 -7.21
CA SER A 167 10.37 -9.72 -5.93
C SER A 167 9.41 -9.46 -4.77
N TRP A 168 9.68 -10.06 -3.62
CA TRP A 168 8.87 -9.97 -2.40
C TRP A 168 9.72 -10.07 -1.12
N GLN A 169 9.13 -9.71 0.02
CA GLN A 169 9.75 -9.92 1.32
C GLN A 169 9.67 -11.39 1.74
N SER A 170 10.70 -11.95 2.35
CA SER A 170 10.64 -13.34 2.85
C SER A 170 9.67 -13.48 4.03
N HIS A 171 9.41 -12.40 4.78
CA HIS A 171 8.38 -12.30 5.82
C HIS A 171 8.01 -10.84 6.09
N ARG A 172 6.86 -10.61 6.75
CA ARG A 172 6.35 -9.25 7.02
C ARG A 172 6.82 -8.62 8.34
N ARG A 173 7.56 -9.35 9.18
CA ARG A 173 8.05 -8.83 10.47
C ARG A 173 9.28 -7.96 10.24
N GLN A 174 9.09 -6.65 10.36
CA GLN A 174 10.09 -5.62 10.04
C GLN A 174 10.46 -4.89 11.34
N LEU A 175 11.28 -5.53 12.16
CA LEU A 175 11.64 -5.04 13.49
C LEU A 175 13.14 -4.72 13.57
N VAL A 176 13.49 -3.72 14.39
CA VAL A 176 14.88 -3.40 14.70
C VAL A 176 15.62 -4.63 15.24
N GLY A 177 16.81 -4.89 14.71
CA GLY A 177 17.65 -6.02 15.09
C GLY A 177 17.19 -7.38 14.52
N GLU A 178 16.07 -7.44 13.81
CA GLU A 178 15.62 -8.67 13.13
C GLU A 178 16.05 -8.67 11.67
N ARG A 179 16.47 -9.84 11.16
CA ARG A 179 16.86 -10.01 9.76
C ARG A 179 15.65 -9.75 8.86
N ILE A 180 15.78 -8.87 7.87
CA ILE A 180 14.78 -8.65 6.82
C ILE A 180 15.33 -9.26 5.52
N GLY A 181 14.62 -10.26 5.00
CA GLY A 181 14.95 -10.93 3.74
C GLY A 181 14.09 -10.45 2.57
N LEU A 182 14.69 -10.37 1.39
CA LEU A 182 14.03 -10.13 0.12
C LEU A 182 14.40 -11.27 -0.82
N THR A 183 13.40 -11.72 -1.59
CA THR A 183 13.53 -12.80 -2.57
C THR A 183 13.25 -12.25 -3.97
N ALA A 184 13.89 -12.84 -4.98
CA ALA A 184 13.75 -12.45 -6.37
C ALA A 184 13.87 -13.64 -7.33
N LEU A 185 13.09 -13.63 -8.40
CA LEU A 185 13.24 -14.54 -9.54
C LEU A 185 12.87 -13.83 -10.85
N LEU A 186 13.26 -14.41 -11.98
CA LEU A 186 12.76 -14.00 -13.29
C LEU A 186 11.43 -14.70 -13.59
N THR A 187 10.48 -13.97 -14.17
CA THR A 187 9.28 -14.52 -14.80
C THR A 187 9.27 -14.17 -16.27
N SER A 188 8.67 -15.04 -17.08
CA SER A 188 8.44 -14.74 -18.49
C SER A 188 7.02 -15.11 -18.90
N GLU A 189 6.39 -14.28 -19.74
CA GLU A 189 5.09 -14.56 -20.35
C GLU A 189 5.19 -14.44 -21.87
N ASP A 190 4.79 -15.52 -22.56
CA ASP A 190 4.68 -15.56 -24.03
C ASP A 190 3.33 -16.18 -24.42
N GLY A 191 2.35 -15.33 -24.76
CA GLY A 191 0.96 -15.74 -24.92
C GLY A 191 0.40 -16.32 -23.61
N ASP A 192 -0.16 -17.54 -23.66
CA ASP A 192 -0.72 -18.23 -22.50
C ASP A 192 0.32 -18.99 -21.65
N ARG A 193 1.62 -18.91 -22.01
CA ARG A 193 2.69 -19.63 -21.31
C ARG A 193 3.42 -18.71 -20.34
N ALA A 194 3.13 -18.88 -19.05
CA ALA A 194 3.92 -18.31 -17.97
C ALA A 194 5.03 -19.28 -17.55
N ARG A 195 6.25 -18.76 -17.36
CA ARG A 195 7.42 -19.48 -16.82
C ARG A 195 8.03 -18.65 -15.69
N SER A 196 8.73 -19.31 -14.78
CA SER A 196 9.35 -18.69 -13.61
C SER A 196 10.69 -19.33 -13.26
N GLY A 197 11.54 -18.59 -12.55
CA GLY A 197 12.86 -19.06 -12.12
C GLY A 197 13.73 -19.39 -13.33
N HIS A 198 14.42 -20.52 -13.27
CA HIS A 198 15.31 -20.98 -14.33
C HIS A 198 14.62 -21.12 -15.71
N ASP A 199 13.31 -21.41 -15.75
CA ASP A 199 12.58 -21.56 -17.02
C ASP A 199 12.29 -20.22 -17.72
N ALA A 200 12.30 -19.11 -16.97
CA ALA A 200 12.08 -17.77 -17.50
C ALA A 200 13.37 -17.09 -17.98
N GLY A 201 14.53 -17.60 -17.57
CA GLY A 201 15.83 -17.01 -17.85
C GLY A 201 16.86 -17.37 -16.78
N ALA A 202 18.03 -16.75 -16.88
CA ALA A 202 19.13 -16.97 -15.94
C ALA A 202 19.58 -15.64 -15.33
N ILE A 203 19.54 -15.54 -14.00
CA ILE A 203 20.16 -14.43 -13.28
C ILE A 203 21.67 -14.70 -13.18
N VAL A 204 22.47 -13.69 -13.53
CA VAL A 204 23.94 -13.75 -13.50
C VAL A 204 24.48 -12.96 -12.32
N GLU A 205 23.82 -11.84 -11.98
CA GLU A 205 24.15 -10.99 -10.84
C GLU A 205 22.86 -10.55 -10.18
N ALA A 206 22.79 -10.65 -8.86
CA ALA A 206 21.70 -10.12 -8.06
C ALA A 206 22.25 -9.40 -6.84
N SER A 207 21.70 -8.22 -6.57
CA SER A 207 22.12 -7.38 -5.47
C SER A 207 20.93 -6.73 -4.78
N LEU A 208 21.10 -6.52 -3.48
CA LEU A 208 20.16 -5.85 -2.61
C LEU A 208 20.80 -4.55 -2.14
N ARG A 209 20.38 -3.41 -2.68
CA ARG A 209 20.78 -2.08 -2.21
C ARG A 209 19.77 -1.58 -1.19
N VAL A 210 20.19 -1.29 0.03
CA VAL A 210 19.30 -0.77 1.08
C VAL A 210 19.72 0.64 1.47
N ILE A 211 18.75 1.55 1.47
CA ILE A 211 18.86 2.93 1.94
C ILE A 211 18.23 2.99 3.34
N ASP A 212 19.00 3.46 4.32
CA ASP A 212 18.53 3.65 5.69
C ASP A 212 17.69 4.93 5.83
N PRO A 213 17.01 5.14 6.99
CA PRO A 213 16.16 6.32 7.21
C PRO A 213 16.91 7.66 7.11
N ASP A 214 18.23 7.67 7.28
CA ASP A 214 19.08 8.86 7.18
C ASP A 214 19.63 9.07 5.75
N GLY A 215 19.32 8.16 4.82
CA GLY A 215 19.70 8.22 3.41
C GLY A 215 21.02 7.53 3.09
N ALA A 216 21.68 6.87 4.05
CA ALA A 216 22.89 6.10 3.78
C ALA A 216 22.56 4.78 3.09
N ALA A 217 23.24 4.53 1.97
CA ALA A 217 23.03 3.33 1.15
C ALA A 217 24.15 2.29 1.37
N ARG A 218 23.76 1.03 1.42
CA ARG A 218 24.64 -0.14 1.48
C ARG A 218 24.15 -1.21 0.49
N THR A 219 25.05 -2.06 0.00
CA THR A 219 24.70 -3.12 -0.94
C THR A 219 25.14 -4.47 -0.40
N TRP A 220 24.26 -5.46 -0.49
CA TRP A 220 24.51 -6.84 -0.14
C TRP A 220 24.34 -7.73 -1.38
N PRO A 221 25.13 -8.82 -1.50
CA PRO A 221 24.89 -9.81 -2.54
C PRO A 221 23.58 -10.55 -2.29
N MET A 222 22.92 -10.98 -3.36
CA MET A 222 21.86 -11.98 -3.32
C MET A 222 22.38 -13.27 -3.95
N ALA A 223 21.97 -14.42 -3.42
CA ALA A 223 22.42 -15.73 -3.88
C ALA A 223 21.26 -16.71 -4.00
N ASP A 224 21.45 -17.70 -4.87
CA ASP A 224 20.67 -18.92 -5.03
C ASP A 224 21.60 -20.08 -4.60
N ASP A 225 21.83 -20.20 -3.30
CA ASP A 225 22.75 -21.18 -2.69
C ASP A 225 22.03 -22.19 -1.77
N GLY A 226 20.70 -22.14 -1.74
CA GLY A 226 19.83 -22.93 -0.88
C GLY A 226 19.90 -22.50 0.58
N ARG A 227 20.32 -21.25 0.86
CA ARG A 227 20.36 -20.68 2.21
C ARG A 227 19.49 -19.43 2.34
N GLY A 228 18.72 -19.42 3.41
CA GLY A 228 17.84 -18.29 3.73
C GLY A 228 16.46 -18.56 3.15
N ALA A 229 15.99 -17.67 2.27
CA ALA A 229 14.65 -17.72 1.68
C ALA A 229 14.70 -17.83 0.15
N ASP A 230 15.73 -18.49 -0.35
CA ASP A 230 16.09 -18.73 -1.76
C ASP A 230 15.77 -20.15 -2.23
N GLY A 231 15.00 -20.94 -1.46
CA GLY A 231 14.57 -22.26 -1.92
C GLY A 231 15.70 -23.29 -1.97
N ALA A 232 15.77 -24.05 -3.07
CA ALA A 232 16.81 -25.05 -3.29
C ALA A 232 17.91 -24.46 -4.17
N ALA A 233 19.17 -24.76 -3.85
CA ALA A 233 20.30 -24.23 -4.62
C ALA A 233 20.18 -24.52 -6.13
N GLY A 234 20.24 -23.47 -6.93
CA GLY A 234 20.17 -23.51 -8.39
C GLY A 234 18.75 -23.55 -8.98
N ASP A 235 17.70 -23.27 -8.19
CA ASP A 235 16.31 -23.26 -8.67
C ASP A 235 15.90 -21.94 -9.37
N GLY A 236 16.80 -20.94 -9.37
CA GLY A 236 16.58 -19.62 -9.96
C GLY A 236 15.93 -18.61 -9.01
N LEU A 237 15.74 -18.96 -7.73
CA LEU A 237 15.27 -18.09 -6.68
C LEU A 237 16.47 -17.50 -5.93
N TYR A 238 16.59 -16.18 -5.91
CA TYR A 238 17.70 -15.48 -5.24
C TYR A 238 17.19 -14.80 -3.98
N ALA A 239 17.93 -14.90 -2.88
CA ALA A 239 17.64 -14.16 -1.66
C ALA A 239 18.81 -13.31 -1.19
N GLY A 240 18.48 -12.15 -0.62
CA GLY A 240 19.39 -11.29 0.13
C GLY A 240 18.73 -10.82 1.42
N ALA A 241 19.53 -10.40 2.39
CA ALA A 241 19.00 -9.90 3.64
C ALA A 241 19.93 -8.89 4.30
N PHE A 242 19.35 -8.07 5.15
CA PHE A 242 20.04 -7.12 6.01
C PHE A 242 19.41 -7.12 7.41
N VAL A 243 20.06 -6.46 8.37
CA VAL A 243 19.53 -6.25 9.72
C VAL A 243 19.45 -4.75 9.95
N PRO A 244 18.24 -4.16 10.11
CA PRO A 244 18.10 -2.76 10.44
C PRO A 244 18.50 -2.52 11.89
N ASP A 245 19.14 -1.38 12.15
CA ASP A 245 19.67 -1.00 13.46
C ASP A 245 18.87 0.10 14.16
N ARG A 246 17.86 0.66 13.48
CA ARG A 246 17.01 1.73 14.00
C ARG A 246 15.63 1.72 13.33
N PRO A 247 14.60 2.27 14.00
CA PRO A 247 13.27 2.38 13.41
C PRO A 247 13.22 3.46 12.34
N GLY A 248 12.22 3.40 11.48
CA GLY A 248 11.99 4.34 10.38
C GLY A 248 11.74 3.63 9.07
N THR A 249 11.59 4.41 8.00
CA THR A 249 11.37 3.85 6.67
C THR A 249 12.70 3.51 6.00
N TRP A 250 12.91 2.23 5.74
CA TRP A 250 14.01 1.72 4.93
C TRP A 250 13.52 1.48 3.51
N ILE A 251 14.40 1.64 2.52
CA ILE A 251 14.10 1.33 1.12
C ILE A 251 15.06 0.23 0.66
N ALA A 252 14.52 -0.89 0.23
CA ALA A 252 15.30 -2.02 -0.30
C ALA A 252 15.05 -2.14 -1.81
N GLN A 253 16.09 -1.90 -2.60
CA GLN A 253 16.08 -2.08 -4.03
C GLN A 253 16.77 -3.40 -4.38
N VAL A 254 16.01 -4.34 -4.94
CA VAL A 254 16.57 -5.52 -5.59
C VAL A 254 16.93 -5.15 -7.02
N THR A 255 18.13 -5.50 -7.47
CA THR A 255 18.55 -5.34 -8.87
C THR A 255 19.16 -6.63 -9.38
N ILE A 256 18.70 -7.09 -10.53
CA ILE A 256 19.20 -8.28 -11.21
C ILE A 256 19.76 -7.93 -12.58
N ARG A 257 20.87 -8.56 -12.95
CA ARG A 257 21.34 -8.68 -14.34
C ARG A 257 21.33 -10.14 -14.72
N GLY A 258 20.86 -10.42 -15.92
CA GLY A 258 20.72 -11.80 -16.36
C GLY A 258 20.54 -11.92 -17.85
N ARG A 259 19.96 -13.05 -18.25
CA ARG A 259 19.50 -13.33 -19.60
C ARG A 259 18.05 -13.78 -19.57
N ASP A 260 17.27 -13.38 -20.57
CA ASP A 260 15.95 -13.95 -20.81
C ASP A 260 16.05 -15.41 -21.31
N ASP A 261 14.90 -16.04 -21.52
CA ASP A 261 14.77 -17.40 -22.06
C ASP A 261 15.32 -17.57 -23.49
N ARG A 262 15.67 -16.47 -24.17
CA ARG A 262 16.25 -16.42 -25.51
C ARG A 262 17.74 -16.06 -25.49
N GLY A 263 18.32 -15.87 -24.30
CA GLY A 263 19.72 -15.52 -24.11
C GLY A 263 20.05 -14.03 -24.25
N ASN A 264 19.07 -13.15 -24.48
CA ASN A 264 19.27 -11.70 -24.53
C ASN A 264 19.52 -11.17 -23.13
N PRO A 265 20.44 -10.20 -22.96
CA PRO A 265 20.71 -9.64 -21.65
C PRO A 265 19.50 -8.87 -21.13
N VAL A 266 19.25 -8.96 -19.82
CA VAL A 266 18.16 -8.25 -19.13
C VAL A 266 18.67 -7.57 -17.86
N LEU A 267 18.01 -6.47 -17.49
CA LEU A 267 18.26 -5.70 -16.28
C LEU A 267 16.92 -5.28 -15.70
N ARG A 268 16.66 -5.63 -14.45
CA ARG A 268 15.41 -5.29 -13.75
C ARG A 268 15.72 -4.84 -12.33
N SER A 269 14.86 -4.00 -11.77
CA SER A 269 14.87 -3.67 -10.35
C SER A 269 13.46 -3.69 -9.75
N ALA A 270 13.40 -3.88 -8.44
CA ALA A 270 12.17 -3.80 -7.66
C ALA A 270 12.42 -3.05 -6.34
N GLU A 271 11.56 -2.09 -6.05
CA GLU A 271 11.74 -1.12 -4.97
C GLU A 271 10.74 -1.37 -3.83
N HIS A 272 11.25 -1.88 -2.71
CA HIS A 272 10.46 -2.20 -1.52
C HIS A 272 10.55 -1.08 -0.48
N VAL A 273 9.39 -0.59 -0.02
CA VAL A 273 9.30 0.34 1.12
C VAL A 273 9.06 -0.47 2.39
N LEU A 274 9.98 -0.37 3.36
CA LEU A 274 10.06 -1.22 4.54
C LEU A 274 9.97 -0.37 5.82
N PRO A 275 8.77 -0.17 6.41
CA PRO A 275 8.65 0.44 7.72
C PRO A 275 9.24 -0.49 8.79
N VAL A 276 10.38 -0.10 9.37
CA VAL A 276 11.01 -0.83 10.47
C VAL A 276 10.58 -0.21 11.79
N LEU A 277 10.07 -1.05 12.69
CA LEU A 277 9.56 -0.62 13.98
C LEU A 277 10.41 -1.15 15.14
N GLU A 278 10.37 -0.43 16.25
CA GLU A 278 10.75 -1.02 17.53
C GLU A 278 9.74 -2.11 17.91
N ARG A 279 10.20 -3.18 18.57
CA ARG A 279 9.30 -4.28 18.94
C ARG A 279 8.13 -3.77 19.78
N GLY A 280 8.41 -2.92 20.77
CA GLY A 280 7.43 -2.14 21.56
C GLY A 280 6.44 -2.94 22.42
N LEU A 281 6.17 -4.19 22.09
CA LEU A 281 5.17 -5.07 22.66
C LEU A 281 5.62 -6.53 22.56
N ARG A 282 5.37 -7.31 23.61
CA ARG A 282 5.51 -8.78 23.62
C ARG A 282 4.34 -9.44 24.33
N ILE A 283 4.03 -10.68 23.97
CA ILE A 283 3.10 -11.53 24.73
C ILE A 283 3.78 -11.89 26.06
N ALA A 284 3.11 -11.62 27.17
CA ALA A 284 3.70 -11.73 28.51
C ALA A 284 3.45 -13.07 29.20
N ASP A 285 2.43 -13.81 28.76
CA ASP A 285 2.00 -15.08 29.34
C ASP A 285 1.38 -15.96 28.23
N ASP A 286 1.40 -17.27 28.41
CA ASP A 286 1.03 -18.25 27.40
C ASP A 286 -0.47 -18.57 27.37
N ARG A 287 -1.26 -17.93 28.24
CA ARG A 287 -2.71 -18.15 28.38
C ARG A 287 -3.52 -16.86 28.29
N ALA A 288 -4.58 -16.88 27.48
CA ALA A 288 -5.61 -15.85 27.48
C ALA A 288 -6.77 -16.22 28.40
N VAL A 289 -7.42 -15.19 28.97
CA VAL A 289 -8.59 -15.36 29.86
C VAL A 289 -9.71 -14.46 29.38
N ALA A 290 -10.90 -15.01 29.17
CA ALA A 290 -12.09 -14.24 28.89
C ALA A 290 -12.89 -13.97 30.16
N THR A 291 -13.41 -12.76 30.28
CA THR A 291 -14.36 -12.38 31.34
C THR A 291 -15.65 -11.86 30.72
N ALA A 292 -16.77 -11.99 31.44
CA ALA A 292 -18.01 -11.35 31.03
C ALA A 292 -17.84 -9.82 31.08
N ALA A 293 -18.20 -9.12 30.00
CA ALA A 293 -18.12 -7.65 29.91
C ALA A 293 -19.51 -7.00 29.98
N GLU A 294 -20.43 -7.50 29.16
CA GLU A 294 -21.84 -7.11 29.10
C GLU A 294 -22.69 -8.39 28.91
N PRO A 295 -24.03 -8.36 29.11
CA PRO A 295 -24.87 -9.52 28.88
C PRO A 295 -24.65 -10.15 27.50
N GLY A 296 -24.19 -11.40 27.47
CA GLY A 296 -23.89 -12.13 26.24
C GLY A 296 -22.55 -11.79 25.57
N ARG A 297 -21.68 -10.98 26.21
CA ARG A 297 -20.39 -10.55 25.67
C ARG A 297 -19.23 -10.97 26.56
N LEU A 298 -18.16 -11.39 25.90
CA LEU A 298 -16.89 -11.75 26.51
C LEU A 298 -15.81 -10.76 26.08
N SER A 299 -14.93 -10.41 27.02
CA SER A 299 -13.67 -9.71 26.75
C SER A 299 -12.53 -10.68 26.98
N ILE A 300 -11.86 -11.10 25.90
CA ILE A 300 -10.68 -11.95 25.91
C ILE A 300 -9.47 -11.07 26.22
N ALA A 301 -8.87 -11.24 27.39
CA ALA A 301 -7.63 -10.58 27.75
C ALA A 301 -6.43 -11.37 27.24
N VAL A 302 -5.73 -10.82 26.25
CA VAL A 302 -4.41 -11.30 25.84
C VAL A 302 -3.33 -10.61 26.69
N PRO A 303 -2.52 -11.35 27.45
CA PRO A 303 -1.50 -10.77 28.32
C PRO A 303 -0.33 -10.20 27.51
N VAL A 304 0.00 -8.92 27.73
CA VAL A 304 1.08 -8.23 27.02
C VAL A 304 1.95 -7.42 27.96
N ALA A 305 3.22 -7.29 27.59
CA ALA A 305 4.15 -6.34 28.19
C ALA A 305 4.51 -5.29 27.14
N LEU A 306 4.40 -4.02 27.52
CA LEU A 306 4.67 -2.87 26.67
C LEU A 306 6.00 -2.25 27.08
N ASP A 307 6.78 -1.85 26.09
CA ASP A 307 7.96 -1.03 26.31
C ASP A 307 7.59 0.46 26.32
N ARG A 308 8.52 1.34 26.71
CA ARG A 308 8.25 2.78 26.72
C ARG A 308 8.02 3.32 25.31
N GLY A 309 7.01 4.17 25.14
CA GLY A 309 6.71 4.78 23.84
C GLY A 309 5.94 3.88 22.88
N ALA A 310 5.43 2.74 23.35
CA ALA A 310 4.62 1.85 22.54
C ALA A 310 3.32 2.54 22.04
N PRO A 311 2.80 2.18 20.86
CA PRO A 311 1.56 2.73 20.31
C PRO A 311 0.39 2.68 21.29
N SER A 312 -0.53 3.65 21.15
CA SER A 312 -1.75 3.74 21.95
C SER A 312 -2.81 2.69 21.56
N ARG A 313 -2.67 2.09 20.37
CA ARG A 313 -3.55 1.05 19.85
C ARG A 313 -2.79 0.07 18.96
N TYR A 314 -3.34 -1.12 18.80
CA TYR A 314 -2.81 -2.20 17.97
C TYR A 314 -3.93 -2.82 17.16
N ARG A 315 -3.59 -3.36 15.99
CA ARG A 315 -4.50 -4.26 15.29
C ARG A 315 -4.30 -5.66 15.82
N VAL A 316 -5.38 -6.31 16.24
CA VAL A 316 -5.33 -7.70 16.72
C VAL A 316 -6.24 -8.57 15.88
N THR A 317 -5.79 -9.79 15.61
CA THR A 317 -6.58 -10.81 14.93
C THR A 317 -6.25 -12.18 15.51
N GLY A 318 -7.24 -13.06 15.67
CA GLY A 318 -7.04 -14.45 16.08
C GLY A 318 -8.26 -15.30 15.79
N GLU A 319 -8.10 -16.62 15.83
CA GLU A 319 -9.15 -17.60 15.63
C GLU A 319 -9.51 -18.26 16.96
N VAL A 320 -10.79 -18.27 17.35
CA VAL A 320 -11.28 -18.98 18.53
C VAL A 320 -11.68 -20.39 18.14
N TRP A 321 -11.17 -21.37 18.88
CA TRP A 321 -11.42 -22.79 18.69
C TRP A 321 -11.84 -23.43 20.02
N GLY A 322 -12.71 -24.42 19.96
CA GLY A 322 -13.01 -25.33 21.07
C GLY A 322 -12.91 -26.78 20.62
N SER A 323 -13.64 -27.66 21.29
CA SER A 323 -13.71 -29.10 20.97
C SER A 323 -15.16 -29.59 20.86
N ASP A 324 -15.39 -30.72 20.19
CA ASP A 324 -16.65 -31.46 20.29
C ASP A 324 -16.63 -32.44 21.48
N ASP A 325 -17.71 -33.20 21.68
CA ASP A 325 -17.80 -34.24 22.74
C ASP A 325 -16.75 -35.36 22.60
N ALA A 326 -16.19 -35.56 21.40
CA ALA A 326 -15.13 -36.52 21.12
C ALA A 326 -13.72 -35.92 21.24
N GLY A 327 -13.60 -34.62 21.55
CA GLY A 327 -12.34 -33.91 21.67
C GLY A 327 -11.75 -33.42 20.34
N ASN A 328 -12.48 -33.49 19.23
CA ASN A 328 -12.01 -32.98 17.94
C ASN A 328 -12.11 -31.45 17.92
N PRO A 329 -11.18 -30.75 17.23
CA PRO A 329 -11.20 -29.30 17.18
C PRO A 329 -12.41 -28.75 16.42
N VAL A 330 -13.14 -27.83 17.05
CA VAL A 330 -14.30 -27.13 16.47
C VAL A 330 -13.98 -25.65 16.31
N PRO A 331 -14.04 -25.07 15.09
CA PRO A 331 -13.83 -23.65 14.90
C PRO A 331 -15.06 -22.87 15.37
N VAL A 332 -14.84 -21.77 16.09
CA VAL A 332 -15.92 -20.95 16.67
C VAL A 332 -16.16 -19.68 15.86
N ALA A 333 -15.16 -18.82 15.82
CA ALA A 333 -15.19 -17.52 15.15
C ALA A 333 -13.77 -16.95 15.07
N TRP A 334 -13.52 -16.06 14.12
CA TRP A 334 -12.34 -15.19 14.18
C TRP A 334 -12.71 -13.95 15.00
N VAL A 335 -11.75 -13.37 15.70
CA VAL A 335 -11.90 -12.16 16.51
C VAL A 335 -10.82 -11.15 16.15
N GLY A 336 -11.11 -9.86 16.28
CA GLY A 336 -10.12 -8.82 16.02
C GLY A 336 -10.62 -7.40 16.18
N GLY A 337 -9.84 -6.45 15.66
CA GLY A 337 -10.15 -5.03 15.69
C GLY A 337 -8.94 -4.18 16.07
N MET A 338 -9.17 -2.88 16.22
CA MET A 338 -8.20 -1.95 16.79
C MET A 338 -8.43 -1.89 18.30
N VAL A 339 -7.40 -2.20 19.09
CA VAL A 339 -7.52 -2.34 20.55
C VAL A 339 -6.44 -1.53 21.27
N ALA A 340 -6.85 -0.85 22.34
CA ALA A 340 -5.94 -0.16 23.25
C ALA A 340 -5.54 -1.09 24.40
N PRO A 341 -4.26 -1.08 24.85
CA PRO A 341 -3.87 -1.84 26.02
C PRO A 341 -4.49 -1.31 27.32
N GLU A 342 -4.93 -2.21 28.18
CA GLU A 342 -5.52 -1.92 29.48
C GLU A 342 -4.91 -2.83 30.55
N GLY A 343 -4.20 -2.26 31.53
CA GLY A 343 -3.67 -3.02 32.67
C GLY A 343 -2.76 -4.21 32.29
N GLY A 344 -1.92 -4.06 31.26
CA GLY A 344 -1.04 -5.13 30.77
C GLY A 344 -1.74 -6.18 29.93
N ARG A 345 -2.91 -5.86 29.36
CA ARG A 345 -3.71 -6.76 28.53
C ARG A 345 -4.19 -6.05 27.27
N LEU A 346 -4.39 -6.81 26.20
CA LEU A 346 -5.17 -6.37 25.04
C LEU A 346 -6.57 -7.03 25.12
N PRO A 347 -7.64 -6.26 25.37
CA PRO A 347 -8.99 -6.79 25.42
C PRO A 347 -9.56 -6.98 24.00
N ILE A 348 -9.97 -8.21 23.67
CA ILE A 348 -10.61 -8.54 22.39
C ILE A 348 -12.06 -8.98 22.66
N GLY A 349 -13.02 -8.32 22.01
CA GLY A 349 -14.43 -8.65 22.18
C GLY A 349 -14.85 -9.92 21.44
N LEU A 350 -15.69 -10.73 22.09
CA LEU A 350 -16.37 -11.89 21.49
C LEU A 350 -17.83 -11.94 21.93
N ASP A 351 -18.75 -12.09 20.98
CA ASP A 351 -20.16 -12.39 21.28
C ASP A 351 -20.31 -13.88 21.64
N ALA A 352 -20.86 -14.19 22.81
CA ALA A 352 -20.99 -15.56 23.31
C ALA A 352 -21.88 -16.43 22.41
N ARG A 353 -22.73 -15.82 21.57
CA ARG A 353 -23.54 -16.53 20.57
C ARG A 353 -22.68 -17.26 19.54
N TRP A 354 -21.44 -16.82 19.28
CA TRP A 354 -20.52 -17.55 18.40
C TRP A 354 -20.20 -18.94 18.95
N VAL A 355 -19.86 -19.03 20.24
CA VAL A 355 -19.58 -20.31 20.92
C VAL A 355 -20.83 -21.18 20.93
N GLN A 356 -22.00 -20.60 21.26
CA GLN A 356 -23.28 -21.32 21.27
C GLN A 356 -23.63 -21.87 19.90
N ARG A 357 -23.45 -21.07 18.83
CA ARG A 357 -23.74 -21.44 17.44
C ARG A 357 -22.83 -22.57 16.95
N ALA A 358 -21.57 -22.56 17.36
CA ALA A 358 -20.60 -23.60 17.01
C ALA A 358 -20.83 -24.91 17.77
N GLY A 359 -21.52 -24.87 18.92
CA GLY A 359 -21.66 -26.04 19.81
C GLY A 359 -20.34 -26.47 20.42
N ALA A 360 -19.34 -25.58 20.46
CA ALA A 360 -18.00 -25.90 20.92
C ALA A 360 -17.93 -25.98 22.45
N LEU A 361 -17.17 -26.96 22.93
CA LEU A 361 -16.92 -27.27 24.33
C LEU A 361 -15.45 -26.96 24.70
N PRO A 362 -15.13 -26.79 25.99
CA PRO A 362 -13.74 -26.71 26.43
C PRO A 362 -12.98 -28.02 26.15
N PRO A 363 -11.64 -27.98 26.03
CA PRO A 363 -10.78 -26.81 26.16
C PRO A 363 -10.88 -25.85 24.95
N PHE A 364 -10.77 -24.55 25.22
CA PHE A 364 -10.73 -23.52 24.18
C PHE A 364 -9.30 -23.05 23.93
N GLU A 365 -9.04 -22.60 22.70
CA GLU A 365 -7.77 -22.06 22.26
C GLU A 365 -8.00 -20.81 21.40
N LEU A 366 -7.06 -19.87 21.50
CA LEU A 366 -6.85 -18.83 20.52
C LEU A 366 -5.72 -19.27 19.58
N ARG A 367 -6.00 -19.36 18.28
CA ARG A 367 -5.04 -19.78 17.24
C ARG A 367 -4.74 -18.63 16.31
N ALA A 368 -3.57 -18.71 15.66
CA ALA A 368 -3.09 -17.72 14.69
C ALA A 368 -3.21 -16.27 15.20
N LEU A 369 -2.99 -16.06 16.51
CA LEU A 369 -3.00 -14.75 17.12
C LEU A 369 -1.90 -13.90 16.50
N ARG A 370 -2.27 -12.70 16.05
CA ARG A 370 -1.37 -11.71 15.48
C ARG A 370 -1.69 -10.34 16.08
N ILE A 371 -0.67 -9.69 16.60
CA ILE A 371 -0.71 -8.32 17.12
C ILE A 371 0.19 -7.49 16.21
N GLU A 372 -0.41 -6.53 15.53
CA GLU A 372 0.24 -5.68 14.53
C GLU A 372 0.19 -4.22 14.96
N ASP A 373 1.16 -3.45 14.48
CA ASP A 373 1.08 -1.99 14.57
C ASP A 373 -0.13 -1.48 13.75
N PRO A 374 -0.76 -0.37 14.18
CA PRO A 374 -1.99 0.12 13.55
C PRO A 374 -1.75 0.82 12.20
N ASP A 375 -0.54 1.33 11.97
CA ASP A 375 -0.23 2.21 10.84
C ASP A 375 0.36 1.46 9.66
N HIS A 376 1.27 0.52 9.90
CA HIS A 376 1.98 -0.23 8.87
C HIS A 376 1.58 -1.70 8.77
N PHE A 377 0.80 -2.20 9.74
CA PHE A 377 0.36 -3.59 9.86
C PHE A 377 1.53 -4.58 9.96
N VAL A 378 2.65 -4.14 10.53
CA VAL A 378 3.82 -4.98 10.80
C VAL A 378 3.53 -5.85 12.03
N PRO A 379 3.69 -7.19 11.96
CA PRO A 379 3.51 -8.06 13.11
C PRO A 379 4.56 -7.78 14.20
N LEU A 380 4.10 -7.36 15.38
CA LEU A 380 4.94 -7.09 16.56
C LEU A 380 5.07 -8.35 17.44
N ALA A 381 3.97 -9.09 17.59
CA ALA A 381 3.93 -10.34 18.32
C ALA A 381 2.89 -11.30 17.71
N ALA A 382 3.11 -12.61 17.86
CA ALA A 382 2.19 -13.63 17.37
C ALA A 382 2.25 -14.89 18.24
N ALA A 383 1.15 -15.65 18.26
CA ALA A 383 1.10 -16.98 18.86
C ALA A 383 0.32 -17.93 17.95
N ALA A 384 0.92 -19.08 17.62
CA ALA A 384 0.27 -20.08 16.78
C ALA A 384 -0.94 -20.71 17.49
N ARG A 385 -0.79 -21.02 18.78
CA ARG A 385 -1.82 -21.54 19.68
C ARG A 385 -1.59 -20.97 21.07
N MET A 386 -2.66 -20.59 21.76
CA MET A 386 -2.65 -20.04 23.10
C MET A 386 -3.91 -20.57 23.82
N PRO A 387 -3.77 -21.32 24.93
CA PRO A 387 -4.92 -21.71 25.75
C PRO A 387 -5.83 -20.53 26.09
N LEU A 388 -7.14 -20.72 25.97
CA LEU A 388 -8.15 -19.71 26.24
C LEU A 388 -9.10 -20.22 27.33
N ALA A 389 -9.16 -19.52 28.45
CA ALA A 389 -10.15 -19.79 29.49
C ALA A 389 -11.42 -18.98 29.22
N LEU A 390 -12.57 -19.64 29.09
CA LEU A 390 -13.86 -18.96 29.02
C LEU A 390 -14.62 -19.14 30.35
N PRO A 391 -15.45 -18.17 30.76
CA PRO A 391 -16.39 -18.37 31.86
C PRO A 391 -17.45 -19.42 31.47
N SER A 392 -18.22 -19.90 32.44
CA SER A 392 -19.36 -20.78 32.14
C SER A 392 -20.34 -20.06 31.21
N LEU A 393 -20.65 -20.69 30.07
CA LEU A 393 -21.58 -20.14 29.08
C LEU A 393 -22.95 -20.82 29.18
N PRO A 394 -24.02 -20.15 28.74
CA PRO A 394 -25.31 -20.80 28.53
C PRO A 394 -25.18 -21.99 27.57
N PRO A 395 -26.08 -22.99 27.67
CA PRO A 395 -26.04 -24.16 26.80
C PRO A 395 -26.08 -23.78 25.31
N ALA A 396 -25.46 -24.64 24.49
CA ALA A 396 -25.40 -24.46 23.04
C ALA A 396 -26.81 -24.36 22.42
N LYS A 397 -26.92 -23.59 21.33
CA LYS A 397 -28.14 -23.48 20.51
C LYS A 397 -27.82 -24.01 19.13
N SER A 398 -28.81 -24.56 18.42
CA SER A 398 -28.57 -25.00 17.04
C SER A 398 -28.10 -23.83 16.17
N ALA A 399 -27.17 -24.08 15.25
CA ALA A 399 -26.63 -23.02 14.40
C ALA A 399 -27.71 -22.27 13.60
N ALA A 400 -28.77 -23.00 13.19
CA ALA A 400 -29.93 -22.44 12.50
C ALA A 400 -30.78 -21.49 13.38
N ALA A 401 -30.70 -21.61 14.71
CA ALA A 401 -31.44 -20.76 15.64
C ALA A 401 -30.72 -19.44 15.96
N VAL A 402 -29.48 -19.25 15.52
CA VAL A 402 -28.68 -18.05 15.76
C VAL A 402 -28.35 -17.36 14.44
N ALA A 403 -29.15 -16.36 14.08
CA ALA A 403 -28.86 -15.48 12.95
C ALA A 403 -27.65 -14.59 13.28
N ILE A 404 -26.67 -14.53 12.37
CA ILE A 404 -25.50 -13.64 12.50
C ILE A 404 -25.95 -12.21 12.20
N ASP A 405 -25.87 -11.35 13.20
CA ASP A 405 -26.23 -9.92 13.10
C ASP A 405 -25.01 -8.99 13.25
N ASP A 406 -25.25 -7.70 13.07
CA ASP A 406 -24.24 -6.65 13.19
C ASP A 406 -23.59 -6.60 14.57
N THR A 407 -24.33 -6.93 15.63
CA THR A 407 -23.78 -6.94 16.99
C THR A 407 -22.80 -8.10 17.18
N MET A 408 -23.10 -9.27 16.60
CA MET A 408 -22.15 -10.39 16.53
C MET A 408 -20.90 -10.00 15.75
N ARG A 409 -21.03 -9.29 14.61
CA ARG A 409 -19.90 -8.98 13.73
C ARG A 409 -19.02 -7.80 14.18
N MET A 410 -19.62 -6.76 14.75
CA MET A 410 -18.96 -5.46 14.98
C MET A 410 -18.91 -5.04 16.45
N GLY A 411 -19.63 -5.74 17.32
CA GLY A 411 -19.85 -5.29 18.69
C GLY A 411 -21.09 -4.42 18.86
N PRO A 412 -21.43 -4.07 20.11
CA PRO A 412 -22.52 -3.15 20.36
C PRO A 412 -22.16 -1.77 19.81
N ARG A 413 -23.08 -1.19 19.04
CA ARG A 413 -22.97 0.22 18.64
C ARG A 413 -22.97 1.11 19.88
N PRO A 414 -22.05 2.09 20.01
CA PRO A 414 -22.01 3.03 21.12
C PRO A 414 -23.33 3.80 21.27
N ALA A 415 -23.75 4.06 22.51
CA ALA A 415 -25.00 4.77 22.80
C ALA A 415 -25.08 6.14 22.12
N THR A 416 -23.94 6.86 22.05
CA THR A 416 -23.78 8.16 21.38
C THR A 416 -24.03 8.13 19.88
N LEU A 417 -24.06 6.95 19.26
CA LEU A 417 -24.41 6.78 17.84
C LEU A 417 -25.77 6.10 17.66
N ARG A 418 -26.37 5.55 18.73
CA ARG A 418 -27.68 4.88 18.70
C ARG A 418 -28.83 5.86 18.87
N VAL A 419 -28.62 6.86 19.71
CA VAL A 419 -29.45 8.05 19.72
C VAL A 419 -28.90 8.87 18.57
N ALA A 420 -29.72 9.19 17.56
CA ALA A 420 -29.42 10.37 16.78
C ALA A 420 -29.43 11.50 17.80
N ASP A 421 -28.25 11.90 18.30
CA ASP A 421 -28.14 13.23 18.85
C ASP A 421 -28.77 14.10 17.77
N ASP A 422 -29.78 14.90 18.08
CA ASP A 422 -30.33 15.86 17.12
C ASP A 422 -29.24 16.91 16.84
N LYS A 423 -28.09 16.52 16.28
CA LYS A 423 -27.14 17.49 15.75
C LYS A 423 -27.94 18.15 14.65
N ALA A 424 -28.09 19.46 14.74
CA ALA A 424 -28.88 20.25 13.81
C ALA A 424 -28.43 20.16 12.32
N ASN A 425 -27.41 19.35 12.02
CA ASN A 425 -26.73 19.27 10.74
C ASN A 425 -27.15 18.05 9.88
N GLY A 426 -27.88 17.05 10.43
CA GLY A 426 -28.41 15.91 9.68
C GLY A 426 -27.35 15.06 8.96
N GLY A 427 -27.73 14.47 7.82
CA GLY A 427 -26.86 13.60 7.00
C GLY A 427 -26.07 14.33 5.89
N ARG A 428 -24.85 13.88 5.60
CA ARG A 428 -23.91 14.53 4.65
C ARG A 428 -23.21 13.54 3.72
N LEU A 429 -22.79 14.00 2.54
CA LEU A 429 -21.85 13.28 1.69
C LEU A 429 -20.44 13.86 1.85
N LEU A 430 -19.48 13.05 2.28
CA LEU A 430 -18.09 13.50 2.41
C LEU A 430 -17.33 13.22 1.13
N LEU A 431 -16.72 14.25 0.55
CA LEU A 431 -15.84 14.15 -0.62
C LEU A 431 -14.40 14.03 -0.12
N VAL A 432 -13.78 12.88 -0.35
CA VAL A 432 -12.51 12.48 0.28
C VAL A 432 -11.39 12.45 -0.76
N HIS A 433 -10.28 13.13 -0.48
CA HIS A 433 -9.12 13.19 -1.35
C HIS A 433 -8.17 11.99 -1.20
N GLY A 434 -7.16 11.94 -2.06
CA GLY A 434 -6.10 10.93 -2.05
C GLY A 434 -4.78 11.38 -1.40
N TYR A 435 -3.79 10.49 -1.46
CA TYR A 435 -2.43 10.77 -1.02
C TYR A 435 -1.86 12.04 -1.65
N CYS A 436 -1.26 12.92 -0.83
CA CYS A 436 -0.54 14.13 -1.25
C CYS A 436 -1.35 15.15 -2.08
N SER A 437 -2.67 14.99 -2.17
CA SER A 437 -3.56 15.83 -2.96
C SER A 437 -3.90 17.15 -2.25
N ALA A 438 -4.12 18.22 -3.01
CA ALA A 438 -4.69 19.49 -2.51
C ALA A 438 -6.24 19.51 -2.49
N GLY A 439 -6.89 18.49 -3.06
CA GLY A 439 -8.34 18.40 -3.23
C GLY A 439 -8.69 18.14 -4.69
N VAL A 440 -9.63 17.22 -4.95
CA VAL A 440 -9.90 16.73 -6.30
C VAL A 440 -11.36 16.86 -6.75
N TRP A 441 -12.31 16.87 -5.82
CA TRP A 441 -13.72 16.79 -6.22
C TRP A 441 -14.30 18.18 -6.57
N PRO A 442 -15.01 18.31 -7.72
CA PRO A 442 -15.82 19.49 -7.99
C PRO A 442 -17.08 19.47 -7.11
N GLU A 443 -16.99 20.02 -5.90
CA GLU A 443 -18.04 19.96 -4.87
C GLU A 443 -19.42 20.38 -5.37
N GLN A 444 -19.50 21.34 -6.30
CA GLN A 444 -20.73 21.82 -6.94
C GLN A 444 -21.52 20.74 -7.71
N GLN A 445 -20.92 19.59 -8.01
CA GLN A 445 -21.58 18.45 -8.65
C GLN A 445 -22.28 17.52 -7.65
N PHE A 446 -22.11 17.77 -6.35
CA PHE A 446 -22.63 16.94 -5.27
C PHE A 446 -23.60 17.72 -4.37
N ALA A 447 -24.74 17.11 -4.05
CA ALA A 447 -25.77 17.70 -3.20
C ALA A 447 -25.59 17.24 -1.75
N SER A 448 -25.79 18.17 -0.80
CA SER A 448 -25.51 17.99 0.63
C SER A 448 -24.13 17.36 0.85
N ALA A 449 -23.09 17.96 0.25
CA ALA A 449 -21.73 17.44 0.28
C ALA A 449 -20.75 18.39 0.95
N SER A 450 -19.69 17.84 1.53
CA SER A 450 -18.60 18.62 2.13
C SER A 450 -17.26 17.97 1.79
N SER A 451 -16.33 18.78 1.31
CA SER A 451 -14.97 18.32 1.03
C SER A 451 -14.15 18.18 2.32
N PHE A 452 -13.68 16.97 2.59
CA PHE A 452 -12.64 16.74 3.59
C PHE A 452 -11.29 16.91 2.92
N ILE A 453 -10.42 17.76 3.48
CA ILE A 453 -9.11 18.12 2.90
C ILE A 453 -8.03 18.09 3.98
N ASP A 454 -7.07 17.18 3.82
CA ASP A 454 -5.81 17.07 4.57
C ASP A 454 -4.64 17.26 3.57
N ALA A 455 -4.52 18.50 3.09
CA ALA A 455 -3.73 18.82 1.91
C ALA A 455 -2.24 18.46 2.08
N HIS A 456 -1.68 17.84 1.04
CA HIS A 456 -0.25 17.51 0.96
C HIS A 456 0.29 16.68 2.12
N GLN A 457 -0.57 15.85 2.73
CA GLN A 457 -0.17 14.94 3.79
C GLN A 457 0.04 13.53 3.28
N ASN A 458 0.90 12.80 4.00
CA ASN A 458 1.07 11.37 3.91
C ASN A 458 0.59 10.73 5.21
N ARG A 459 -0.47 9.95 5.11
CA ARG A 459 -1.12 9.31 6.25
C ARG A 459 -1.13 7.80 6.06
N SER A 460 -1.01 7.06 7.15
CA SER A 460 -1.43 5.66 7.15
C SER A 460 -2.94 5.57 6.88
N HIS A 461 -3.43 4.38 6.52
CA HIS A 461 -4.88 4.17 6.40
C HIS A 461 -5.62 4.44 7.72
N ASP A 462 -5.04 4.09 8.87
CA ASP A 462 -5.65 4.33 10.19
C ASP A 462 -5.69 5.82 10.53
N GLN A 463 -4.56 6.53 10.41
CA GLN A 463 -4.49 7.96 10.65
C GLN A 463 -5.47 8.74 9.77
N PHE A 464 -5.54 8.40 8.48
CA PHE A 464 -6.46 9.08 7.56
C PHE A 464 -7.93 8.79 7.91
N ALA A 465 -8.24 7.55 8.29
CA ALA A 465 -9.56 7.15 8.76
C ALA A 465 -9.97 7.89 10.04
N GLN A 466 -9.07 8.04 11.01
CA GLN A 466 -9.32 8.81 12.24
C GLN A 466 -9.64 10.27 11.94
N LEU A 467 -8.85 10.91 11.06
CA LEU A 467 -9.09 12.30 10.66
C LEU A 467 -10.42 12.45 9.89
N LEU A 468 -10.72 11.52 8.98
CA LEU A 468 -12.00 11.50 8.25
C LEU A 468 -13.19 11.33 9.20
N GLY A 469 -13.09 10.41 10.17
CA GLY A 469 -14.16 10.20 11.14
C GLY A 469 -14.32 11.39 12.10
N ALA A 470 -13.23 12.04 12.49
CA ALA A 470 -13.27 13.28 13.28
C ALA A 470 -13.92 14.43 12.50
N PHE A 471 -13.63 14.57 11.21
CA PHE A 471 -14.30 15.53 10.33
C PHE A 471 -15.80 15.19 10.20
N GLY A 472 -16.13 13.93 9.96
CA GLY A 472 -17.50 13.43 9.83
C GLY A 472 -18.33 13.53 11.12
N ALA A 473 -17.70 13.69 12.29
CA ALA A 473 -18.37 13.84 13.57
C ALA A 473 -19.24 15.11 13.67
N GLY A 474 -19.13 16.05 12.71
CA GLY A 474 -20.03 17.20 12.58
C GLY A 474 -21.47 16.86 12.19
N TRP A 475 -21.74 15.62 11.77
CA TRP A 475 -23.04 15.14 11.27
C TRP A 475 -23.49 13.88 12.04
N ASP A 476 -24.78 13.55 11.92
CA ASP A 476 -25.38 12.35 12.54
C ASP A 476 -25.04 11.09 11.74
N SER A 477 -25.00 11.28 10.43
CA SER A 477 -24.65 10.28 9.46
C SER A 477 -23.88 10.90 8.30
N PHE A 478 -23.10 10.07 7.61
CA PHE A 478 -22.52 10.47 6.34
C PHE A 478 -22.18 9.30 5.44
N GLY A 479 -22.29 9.46 4.11
CA GLY A 479 -21.66 8.58 3.13
C GLY A 479 -20.36 9.17 2.59
N THR A 480 -19.63 8.40 1.77
CA THR A 480 -18.36 8.89 1.17
C THR A 480 -18.31 8.74 -0.36
N VAL A 481 -17.69 9.72 -1.00
CA VAL A 481 -17.16 9.65 -2.38
C VAL A 481 -15.68 9.96 -2.31
N ALA A 482 -14.85 8.98 -2.62
CA ALA A 482 -13.42 9.03 -2.34
C ALA A 482 -12.55 8.79 -3.57
N HIS A 483 -11.42 9.46 -3.64
CA HIS A 483 -10.45 9.30 -4.72
C HIS A 483 -9.15 8.69 -4.18
N SER A 484 -8.53 7.81 -4.97
CA SER A 484 -7.21 7.24 -4.63
C SER A 484 -7.21 6.65 -3.20
N GLN A 485 -6.19 6.98 -2.37
CA GLN A 485 -6.07 6.53 -0.98
C GLN A 485 -7.31 6.79 -0.11
N GLY A 486 -8.11 7.83 -0.41
CA GLY A 486 -9.31 8.15 0.35
C GLY A 486 -10.33 7.00 0.40
N GLY A 487 -10.38 6.16 -0.64
CA GLY A 487 -11.25 4.98 -0.65
C GLY A 487 -10.82 3.93 0.37
N ALA A 488 -9.52 3.71 0.52
CA ALA A 488 -8.97 2.83 1.54
C ALA A 488 -9.19 3.39 2.96
N ALA A 489 -9.05 4.70 3.14
CA ALA A 489 -9.33 5.37 4.41
C ALA A 489 -10.81 5.26 4.83
N ALA A 490 -11.75 5.46 3.90
CA ALA A 490 -13.18 5.30 4.18
C ALA A 490 -13.53 3.85 4.55
N LEU A 491 -12.99 2.87 3.81
CA LEU A 491 -13.16 1.46 4.12
C LEU A 491 -12.55 1.10 5.49
N HIS A 492 -11.37 1.64 5.80
CA HIS A 492 -10.73 1.43 7.09
C HIS A 492 -11.56 2.01 8.24
N LEU A 493 -12.07 3.25 8.09
CA LEU A 493 -12.99 3.88 9.04
C LEU A 493 -14.20 2.98 9.31
N TYR A 494 -14.88 2.55 8.25
CA TYR A 494 -16.06 1.68 8.38
C TYR A 494 -15.72 0.30 8.97
N ALA A 495 -14.57 -0.28 8.65
CA ALA A 495 -14.20 -1.60 9.13
C ALA A 495 -13.89 -1.59 10.63
N TYR A 496 -13.15 -0.60 11.13
CA TYR A 496 -12.56 -0.66 12.46
C TYR A 496 -13.17 0.28 13.49
N TYR A 497 -13.93 1.29 13.09
CA TYR A 497 -14.39 2.32 14.01
C TYR A 497 -15.87 2.62 13.83
N TRP A 498 -16.54 2.86 14.96
CA TRP A 498 -17.88 3.39 14.95
C TRP A 498 -17.87 4.88 14.62
N SER A 499 -18.66 5.28 13.63
CA SER A 499 -18.79 6.69 13.20
C SER A 499 -20.17 6.96 12.58
N GLY A 500 -20.42 8.20 12.14
CA GLY A 500 -21.63 8.54 11.38
C GLY A 500 -21.80 7.73 10.09
N LEU A 501 -20.72 7.12 9.56
CA LEU A 501 -20.80 6.19 8.44
C LEU A 501 -21.66 4.96 8.77
N ASP A 502 -21.74 4.55 10.03
CA ASP A 502 -22.58 3.41 10.46
C ASP A 502 -24.07 3.74 10.57
N ASN A 503 -24.41 5.03 10.54
CA ASN A 503 -25.77 5.54 10.63
C ASN A 503 -26.32 5.98 9.28
N ALA A 504 -25.48 6.06 8.25
CA ALA A 504 -25.89 6.55 6.95
C ALA A 504 -26.85 5.59 6.24
N SER A 505 -27.81 6.17 5.55
CA SER A 505 -28.83 5.42 4.81
C SER A 505 -28.81 5.81 3.34
N GLY A 506 -29.02 4.83 2.47
CA GLY A 506 -29.02 5.03 1.02
C GLY A 506 -28.43 3.84 0.26
N ALA A 507 -28.38 3.97 -1.06
CA ALA A 507 -28.02 2.84 -1.92
C ALA A 507 -26.53 2.49 -1.90
N ARG A 508 -25.65 3.47 -1.67
CA ARG A 508 -24.19 3.29 -1.73
C ARG A 508 -23.51 4.02 -0.59
N LEU A 509 -23.07 3.25 0.40
CA LEU A 509 -22.45 3.77 1.61
C LEU A 509 -21.09 4.43 1.35
N MET A 510 -20.22 3.68 0.70
CA MET A 510 -18.88 4.13 0.31
C MET A 510 -18.73 3.99 -1.19
N GLN A 511 -18.24 5.05 -1.83
CA GLN A 511 -17.96 5.06 -3.26
C GLN A 511 -16.53 5.52 -3.52
N SER A 512 -15.83 4.93 -4.48
CA SER A 512 -14.50 5.40 -4.84
C SER A 512 -14.14 5.30 -6.31
N VAL A 513 -13.12 6.08 -6.72
CA VAL A 513 -12.57 6.08 -8.08
C VAL A 513 -11.05 6.04 -8.00
N GLY A 514 -10.44 5.07 -8.70
CA GLY A 514 -8.98 4.91 -8.81
C GLY A 514 -8.27 4.61 -7.50
N THR A 515 -8.92 3.94 -6.55
CA THR A 515 -8.28 3.55 -5.29
C THR A 515 -7.35 2.35 -5.51
N PRO A 516 -6.07 2.40 -5.10
CA PRO A 516 -5.15 1.26 -5.16
C PRO A 516 -5.43 0.27 -4.03
N TYR A 517 -6.58 -0.41 -4.05
CA TYR A 517 -6.99 -1.32 -2.97
C TYR A 517 -6.01 -2.45 -2.72
N GLN A 518 -5.33 -2.94 -3.76
CA GLN A 518 -4.27 -3.94 -3.65
C GLN A 518 -2.86 -3.33 -3.76
N GLY A 519 -2.71 -2.01 -3.76
CA GLY A 519 -1.43 -1.30 -3.85
C GLY A 519 -1.09 -0.81 -5.25
N THR A 520 0.12 -0.25 -5.41
CA THR A 520 0.70 0.18 -6.68
C THR A 520 2.23 0.11 -6.60
N ASN A 521 2.88 -0.26 -7.71
CA ASN A 521 4.33 -0.28 -7.82
C ASN A 521 4.93 1.15 -7.75
N LEU A 522 4.16 2.17 -8.14
CA LEU A 522 4.62 3.55 -8.16
C LEU A 522 5.04 4.06 -6.77
N SER A 523 4.45 3.53 -5.70
CA SER A 523 4.80 3.87 -4.32
C SER A 523 6.28 3.59 -4.01
N GLY A 524 6.82 2.46 -4.49
CA GLY A 524 8.22 2.07 -4.29
C GLY A 524 9.19 2.91 -5.11
N ILE A 525 8.85 3.15 -6.37
CA ILE A 525 9.65 3.97 -7.30
C ILE A 525 9.77 5.42 -6.79
N ILE A 526 8.64 6.05 -6.44
CA ILE A 526 8.64 7.44 -5.93
C ILE A 526 9.40 7.53 -4.59
N ALA A 527 9.25 6.55 -3.70
CA ALA A 527 10.01 6.52 -2.45
C ALA A 527 11.53 6.46 -2.70
N THR A 528 11.96 5.61 -3.64
CA THR A 528 13.39 5.47 -4.00
C THR A 528 13.94 6.75 -4.60
N ILE A 529 13.24 7.35 -5.56
CA ILE A 529 13.65 8.64 -6.15
C ILE A 529 13.67 9.74 -5.11
N GLY A 530 12.63 9.82 -4.27
CA GLY A 530 12.53 10.83 -3.22
C GLY A 530 13.54 10.68 -2.08
N SER A 531 14.20 9.53 -1.92
CA SER A 531 15.28 9.36 -0.94
C SER A 531 16.47 10.31 -1.18
N TRP A 532 16.69 10.75 -2.42
CA TRP A 532 17.77 11.69 -2.77
C TRP A 532 17.30 13.12 -2.98
N PHE A 533 16.08 13.30 -3.49
CA PHE A 533 15.53 14.62 -3.82
C PHE A 533 14.56 15.17 -2.77
N GLY A 534 14.39 14.46 -1.65
CA GLY A 534 13.26 14.62 -0.74
C GLY A 534 11.96 14.08 -1.36
N VAL A 535 11.04 13.59 -0.53
CA VAL A 535 9.67 13.25 -0.96
C VAL A 535 8.77 14.41 -0.52
N ALA A 536 7.98 15.00 -1.43
CA ALA A 536 7.18 16.17 -1.04
C ALA A 536 6.18 15.85 0.08
N CYS A 537 5.63 14.64 0.10
CA CYS A 537 4.73 14.17 1.15
C CYS A 537 5.29 12.99 1.98
N GLY A 538 6.34 12.29 1.56
CA GLY A 538 6.89 11.11 2.26
C GLY A 538 6.53 9.78 1.58
N SER A 539 7.17 8.68 1.97
CA SER A 539 6.84 7.34 1.47
C SER A 539 5.64 6.75 2.22
N ASN A 540 4.76 6.03 1.50
CA ASN A 540 3.58 5.40 2.08
C ASN A 540 3.63 3.88 1.90
N SER A 541 3.90 3.15 2.97
CA SER A 541 3.94 1.67 2.94
C SER A 541 2.58 1.04 2.63
N ASN A 542 1.48 1.68 3.02
CA ASN A 542 0.13 1.10 2.92
C ASN A 542 -0.36 1.04 1.48
N MET A 543 0.22 1.86 0.59
CA MET A 543 -0.06 1.85 -0.85
C MET A 543 0.91 0.97 -1.65
N THR A 544 1.87 0.31 -1.02
CA THR A 544 2.65 -0.76 -1.68
C THR A 544 1.83 -2.03 -1.77
N TYR A 545 2.17 -2.95 -2.68
CA TYR A 545 1.51 -4.25 -2.78
C TYR A 545 1.51 -5.02 -1.46
N SER A 546 2.68 -5.12 -0.81
CA SER A 546 2.82 -5.83 0.47
C SER A 546 2.03 -5.17 1.60
N GLY A 547 2.05 -3.84 1.72
CA GLY A 547 1.30 -3.11 2.73
C GLY A 547 -0.21 -3.14 2.51
N ALA A 548 -0.68 -3.05 1.27
CA ALA A 548 -2.09 -3.16 0.93
C ALA A 548 -2.62 -4.57 1.18
N SER A 549 -1.86 -5.62 0.83
CA SER A 549 -2.18 -7.01 1.15
C SER A 549 -2.28 -7.23 2.67
N ALA A 550 -1.30 -6.74 3.43
CA ALA A 550 -1.32 -6.78 4.89
C ALA A 550 -2.53 -6.06 5.49
N TRP A 551 -2.88 -4.89 4.95
CA TRP A 551 -4.07 -4.14 5.36
C TRP A 551 -5.36 -4.92 5.08
N LEU A 552 -5.55 -5.38 3.84
CA LEU A 552 -6.75 -6.10 3.39
C LEU A 552 -7.00 -7.37 4.21
N ALA A 553 -5.97 -8.09 4.61
CA ALA A 553 -6.08 -9.26 5.47
C ALA A 553 -6.74 -9.00 6.84
N GLY A 554 -6.89 -7.74 7.26
CA GLY A 554 -7.69 -7.38 8.45
C GLY A 554 -9.07 -6.83 8.12
N VAL A 555 -9.38 -6.53 6.86
CA VAL A 555 -10.65 -5.91 6.44
C VAL A 555 -11.69 -6.99 6.12
N PRO A 556 -12.78 -7.11 6.90
CA PRO A 556 -13.76 -8.18 6.72
C PRO A 556 -14.55 -8.08 5.41
N GLY A 557 -14.99 -9.22 4.87
CA GLY A 557 -15.75 -9.28 3.61
C GLY A 557 -17.04 -8.46 3.62
N TRP A 558 -17.75 -8.42 4.76
CA TRP A 558 -18.98 -7.61 4.90
C TRP A 558 -18.72 -6.10 4.78
N ALA A 559 -17.54 -5.62 5.21
CA ALA A 559 -17.16 -4.22 5.08
C ALA A 559 -16.80 -3.90 3.63
N ARG A 560 -16.04 -4.80 2.97
CA ARG A 560 -15.70 -4.68 1.54
C ARG A 560 -16.96 -4.62 0.67
N ALA A 561 -17.98 -5.42 1.00
CA ALA A 561 -19.25 -5.48 0.26
C ALA A 561 -20.03 -4.15 0.26
N GLN A 562 -19.73 -3.21 1.16
CA GLN A 562 -20.34 -1.88 1.19
C GLN A 562 -19.67 -0.88 0.23
N VAL A 563 -18.53 -1.24 -0.37
CA VAL A 563 -17.77 -0.39 -1.26
C VAL A 563 -18.24 -0.54 -2.71
N ASN A 564 -18.48 0.60 -3.35
CA ASN A 564 -18.85 0.72 -4.75
C ASN A 564 -17.75 1.47 -5.48
N TYR A 565 -16.96 0.79 -6.32
CA TYR A 565 -15.76 1.41 -6.88
C TYR A 565 -15.75 1.42 -8.41
N HIS A 566 -15.05 2.39 -8.96
CA HIS A 566 -14.72 2.48 -10.38
C HIS A 566 -13.21 2.40 -10.56
N THR A 567 -12.79 1.79 -11.66
CA THR A 567 -11.41 1.87 -12.15
C THR A 567 -11.38 2.65 -13.45
N THR A 568 -10.25 3.25 -13.79
CA THR A 568 -10.08 3.92 -15.08
C THR A 568 -8.79 3.49 -15.74
N SER A 569 -8.64 3.85 -17.01
CA SER A 569 -7.37 3.80 -17.71
C SER A 569 -7.32 4.84 -18.82
N PHE A 570 -6.13 5.02 -19.38
CA PHE A 570 -5.97 5.73 -20.64
C PHE A 570 -6.79 5.09 -21.78
N SER A 571 -7.07 5.88 -22.82
CA SER A 571 -7.68 5.41 -24.07
C SER A 571 -6.65 4.75 -24.97
N THR A 572 -7.01 3.66 -25.63
CA THR A 572 -6.15 2.98 -26.60
C THR A 572 -6.50 3.31 -28.04
N ALA A 573 -5.52 3.66 -28.88
CA ALA A 573 -5.68 3.85 -30.32
C ALA A 573 -4.51 3.23 -31.09
N TRP A 574 -4.82 2.38 -32.09
CA TRP A 574 -3.82 1.60 -32.85
C TRP A 574 -2.68 2.42 -33.52
N TYR A 575 -2.87 3.73 -33.68
CA TYR A 575 -1.91 4.65 -34.31
C TYR A 575 -1.21 5.58 -33.32
N ARG A 576 -1.48 5.47 -32.01
CA ARG A 576 -0.96 6.38 -30.99
C ARG A 576 -0.45 5.58 -29.78
N TRP A 577 0.62 6.08 -29.17
CA TRP A 577 1.13 5.53 -27.92
C TRP A 577 0.19 5.82 -26.76
N ASP A 578 -0.12 4.77 -26.01
CA ASP A 578 -1.19 4.78 -25.03
C ASP A 578 -0.68 4.72 -23.60
N TYR A 579 -0.78 5.85 -22.89
CA TYR A 579 -0.38 6.00 -21.50
C TYR A 579 -1.08 7.21 -20.89
N CYS A 580 -1.36 7.17 -19.58
CA CYS A 580 -1.76 8.37 -18.87
C CYS A 580 -0.56 9.28 -18.61
N HIS A 581 0.56 8.67 -18.24
CA HIS A 581 1.83 9.34 -18.07
C HIS A 581 2.96 8.40 -18.50
N MET A 582 3.82 8.82 -19.43
CA MET A 582 4.86 7.92 -19.96
C MET A 582 5.83 7.43 -18.88
N ALA A 583 6.12 8.23 -17.86
CA ALA A 583 6.97 7.77 -16.77
C ALA A 583 6.32 6.69 -15.89
N SER A 584 4.99 6.70 -15.74
CA SER A 584 4.30 5.62 -15.01
C SER A 584 4.17 4.39 -15.89
N ASP A 585 4.00 4.53 -17.21
CA ASP A 585 3.98 3.43 -18.21
C ASP A 585 5.23 2.52 -18.13
N LEU A 586 6.39 3.09 -17.80
CA LEU A 586 7.63 2.32 -17.58
C LEU A 586 7.60 1.42 -16.35
N VAL A 587 6.74 1.69 -15.37
CA VAL A 587 6.76 1.02 -14.05
C VAL A 587 5.43 0.32 -13.71
N LEU A 588 4.34 0.72 -14.34
CA LEU A 588 3.01 0.17 -14.16
C LEU A 588 2.66 -0.76 -15.32
N ASP A 589 1.88 -1.78 -15.02
CA ASP A 589 1.32 -2.69 -16.04
C ASP A 589 0.02 -2.13 -16.61
N ASP A 590 -0.13 -2.30 -17.92
CA ASP A 590 -1.31 -1.85 -18.64
C ASP A 590 -2.48 -2.82 -18.49
N PRO A 591 -3.73 -2.31 -18.48
CA PRO A 591 -4.08 -0.88 -18.51
C PRO A 591 -3.95 -0.22 -17.12
N GLU A 592 -3.47 1.02 -17.10
CA GLU A 592 -3.31 1.86 -15.90
C GLU A 592 -3.95 3.24 -16.05
N ASP A 593 -4.16 3.93 -14.92
CA ASP A 593 -4.69 5.30 -14.89
C ASP A 593 -3.61 6.38 -14.72
N GLY A 594 -2.31 6.05 -14.78
CA GLY A 594 -1.21 6.97 -14.47
C GLY A 594 -0.64 6.79 -13.06
N THR A 595 -1.31 6.00 -12.22
CA THR A 595 -0.93 5.81 -10.81
C THR A 595 -1.25 4.41 -10.30
N VAL A 596 -2.33 3.81 -10.79
CA VAL A 596 -2.86 2.51 -10.34
C VAL A 596 -3.14 1.63 -11.56
N GLU A 597 -2.60 0.42 -11.55
CA GLU A 597 -2.96 -0.60 -12.53
C GLU A 597 -4.41 -1.04 -12.33
N ARG A 598 -5.13 -1.35 -13.41
CA ARG A 598 -6.51 -1.85 -13.31
C ARG A 598 -6.63 -3.08 -12.42
N ALA A 599 -5.64 -4.00 -12.48
CA ALA A 599 -5.62 -5.21 -11.66
C ALA A 599 -5.50 -4.88 -10.17
N SER A 600 -4.58 -3.98 -9.82
CA SER A 600 -4.31 -3.55 -8.45
C SER A 600 -5.40 -2.63 -7.87
N GLY A 601 -6.18 -1.98 -8.75
CA GLY A 601 -7.36 -1.19 -8.37
C GLY A 601 -8.60 -2.02 -7.99
N GLN A 602 -8.57 -3.35 -8.14
CA GLN A 602 -9.69 -4.21 -7.75
C GLN A 602 -9.79 -4.39 -6.23
N LEU A 603 -11.02 -4.51 -5.72
CA LEU A 603 -11.29 -4.87 -4.32
C LEU A 603 -12.13 -6.16 -4.27
N PRO A 604 -11.52 -7.33 -3.98
CA PRO A 604 -12.25 -8.58 -3.85
C PRO A 604 -13.36 -8.51 -2.80
N GLY A 605 -14.58 -8.86 -3.21
CA GLY A 605 -15.79 -8.82 -2.37
C GLY A 605 -16.56 -7.50 -2.39
N ALA A 606 -16.05 -6.46 -3.08
CA ALA A 606 -16.76 -5.20 -3.28
C ALA A 606 -17.56 -5.16 -4.59
N ILE A 607 -18.32 -4.09 -4.79
CA ILE A 607 -19.18 -3.89 -5.97
C ILE A 607 -18.43 -3.05 -7.00
N ASN A 608 -17.89 -3.70 -8.03
CA ASN A 608 -17.29 -3.01 -9.17
C ASN A 608 -18.38 -2.38 -10.04
N ARG A 609 -18.37 -1.05 -10.18
CA ARG A 609 -19.34 -0.26 -10.94
C ARG A 609 -18.90 0.03 -12.38
N GLY A 610 -17.78 -0.56 -12.80
CA GLY A 610 -17.29 -0.52 -14.17
C GLY A 610 -15.90 0.06 -14.30
N HIS A 611 -15.37 -0.10 -15.50
CA HIS A 611 -14.08 0.43 -15.92
C HIS A 611 -14.30 1.48 -17.02
N ALA A 612 -13.69 2.66 -16.88
CA ALA A 612 -13.77 3.73 -17.87
C ALA A 612 -12.41 3.94 -18.55
N THR A 613 -12.37 3.87 -19.87
CA THR A 613 -11.18 4.20 -20.67
C THR A 613 -11.18 5.67 -21.06
N GLY A 614 -9.99 6.23 -21.35
CA GLY A 614 -9.84 7.65 -21.68
C GLY A 614 -9.91 8.58 -20.47
N GLN A 615 -9.54 8.09 -19.28
CA GLN A 615 -9.49 8.88 -18.05
C GLN A 615 -8.24 8.54 -17.24
N CYS A 616 -7.54 9.57 -16.79
CA CYS A 616 -6.33 9.46 -15.99
C CYS A 616 -6.57 9.81 -14.52
N HIS A 617 -5.64 9.45 -13.65
CA HIS A 617 -5.81 9.49 -12.21
C HIS A 617 -6.06 10.90 -11.69
N THR A 618 -5.34 11.88 -12.26
CA THR A 618 -5.43 13.29 -11.90
C THR A 618 -5.19 14.22 -13.11
N THR A 619 -5.32 15.52 -12.90
CA THR A 619 -5.05 16.55 -13.90
C THR A 619 -3.55 16.63 -14.25
N GLY A 620 -3.25 17.19 -15.42
CA GLY A 620 -1.86 17.28 -15.93
C GLY A 620 -1.34 15.99 -16.58
N MET A 621 -2.18 14.95 -16.66
CA MET A 621 -1.93 13.73 -17.43
C MET A 621 -2.53 13.84 -18.85
N ARG A 622 -2.28 12.83 -19.69
CA ARG A 622 -2.67 12.84 -21.11
C ARG A 622 -4.18 12.95 -21.32
N ASP A 623 -4.94 12.08 -20.65
CA ASP A 623 -6.40 12.05 -20.75
C ASP A 623 -7.02 12.79 -19.54
N PRO A 624 -8.30 13.23 -19.62
CA PRO A 624 -8.95 13.98 -18.54
C PRO A 624 -8.91 13.25 -17.20
N ALA A 625 -8.81 14.03 -16.12
CA ALA A 625 -8.80 13.48 -14.76
C ALA A 625 -10.13 12.78 -14.43
N GLN A 626 -10.05 11.58 -13.85
CA GLN A 626 -11.19 10.74 -13.55
C GLN A 626 -12.21 11.45 -12.64
N TYR A 627 -11.78 12.24 -11.66
CA TYR A 627 -12.70 12.93 -10.76
C TYR A 627 -13.52 14.06 -11.43
N LEU A 628 -13.24 14.41 -12.70
CA LEU A 628 -13.98 15.43 -13.47
C LEU A 628 -15.14 14.87 -14.31
N ASP A 629 -15.35 13.55 -14.31
CA ASP A 629 -16.46 12.92 -15.04
C ASP A 629 -17.81 13.30 -14.42
N ALA A 630 -18.46 14.32 -14.99
CA ALA A 630 -19.73 14.85 -14.49
C ALA A 630 -20.87 13.80 -14.53
N GLY A 631 -20.86 12.88 -15.50
CA GLY A 631 -21.88 11.83 -15.61
C GLY A 631 -21.74 10.78 -14.51
N ARG A 632 -20.51 10.33 -14.25
CA ARG A 632 -20.22 9.46 -13.12
C ARG A 632 -20.50 10.17 -11.79
N ASN A 633 -20.06 11.41 -11.63
CA ASN A 633 -20.25 12.18 -10.39
C ASN A 633 -21.74 12.38 -10.09
N ALA A 634 -22.56 12.68 -11.10
CA ALA A 634 -24.02 12.74 -10.94
C ALA A 634 -24.61 11.39 -10.47
N THR A 635 -24.13 10.27 -11.03
CA THR A 635 -24.54 8.93 -10.62
C THR A 635 -24.12 8.63 -9.18
N MET A 636 -22.87 8.95 -8.80
CA MET A 636 -22.37 8.76 -7.44
C MET A 636 -23.17 9.61 -6.45
N ASN A 637 -23.42 10.88 -6.77
CA ASN A 637 -24.21 11.79 -5.95
C ASN A 637 -25.64 11.30 -5.72
N ALA A 638 -26.33 10.86 -6.78
CA ALA A 638 -27.72 10.42 -6.72
C ALA A 638 -27.91 9.12 -5.92
N ASN A 639 -26.89 8.25 -5.88
CA ASN A 639 -26.94 6.96 -5.19
C ASN A 639 -26.24 6.98 -3.82
N ALA A 640 -25.61 8.09 -3.44
CA ALA A 640 -24.86 8.19 -2.20
C ALA A 640 -25.77 8.07 -0.97
N ALA A 641 -25.34 7.25 -0.01
CA ALA A 641 -25.85 7.34 1.35
C ALA A 641 -25.47 8.68 1.97
N ARG A 642 -26.28 9.14 2.93
CA ARG A 642 -26.05 10.35 3.72
C ARG A 642 -26.44 10.11 5.15
#